data_AF-A0AA45AJL9-F1
#
_entry.id   AF-A0AA45AJL9-F1
#
_cell.length_a   1.000
_cell.length_b   1.000
_cell.length_c   1.000
_cell.angle_alpha   90.00
_cell.angle_beta   90.00
_cell.angle_gamma   90.00
#
_symmetry.space_group_name_H-M   'P 1'
#
loop_
_entity.id
_entity.type
_entity.pdbx_description
1 polymer ?
#
loop_
_entity_poly.entity_id
_entity_poly.type
_entity_poly.pdbx_seq_one_letter_code
_entity_poly.pdbx_strand_id
1 'polypeptide(L)'
;MALDRISSRGLGHIALDDANDNPTASSNVGNDGRVNVQFHASPKMLAGWVSRFRGNFCDRPPPRHPPKVRKGSYIPFDDDESHCPRLPLCIAIHIVGSRGDVQPFIPIAQLLKSTYGHRVRICTHPVFKDFVESNGVEFFSIGGDPEALMAYMVKNPGLLPSRESMRAGDISKRRAEMSEIINGGWRSCIEAGNGMSRQPLRAANVPDPKDLFIADAIIANPPSMAHIHCAEKLGIPLHMVFTMPWSPTEAFHHPLAAMNYGDSDAKPANYLSFMVMELLTWQGLGDIINKFRMQTLHLDPISPMWGCNLLPRHRVPFTYLWTESLIPKPDDWDSHIKITGFSFLPMASSYTPPDDLVAFLKDGPAPIYIGFGSIVVDDPQALTRLIFEAVRQAGVRAIVSKGWGGVGAGDVPPNVYLIGNCPHDWLFQHVSAVVHHGGAGTTAAGIAAGRPTVVVPFFGDQPFWGKMIARAGAGPTPVPFKAMTAETLAASITFALQPEVQVAAEVMAEQIQEEDGAGDTVRDFQHRLNVDELRCDIFPERLAIWRHKKTNAHLSNFAVGCLVNENLIQSHDLKLLRHKLWYIDEGAEHPIIGVVAATAGFFTALGVATSDYTRRLKARPNVLSGKITASLNTAPAPPPPATGDAEKTNDDPAPPSTGDAGTNDDIGAISQAQMEAFAHRMATKTLRKDDRVTATDPRAVTSHEKRKASWAAREEGKYGRAFYVTRATGRYVANLTKIGLKAPVAMMYNIANGCHNYPSYGNFGVPVRPRDPITGFGTGLKAAGKGFYLSVWDAFSGVVVLPYRGAKEGGAIGTVKGIYQGGRGFTYNLASALFAVPGYSMKGIEKEYSRHHLTKMKAEIILIRIRQGIEEFRESTQEERDEAVAQWKRLRAL
;
A
#
# COMPACT_ATOMS: atom_id res chain seq x y z
N MET A 1 -29.97 13.66 -3.30
CA MET A 1 -30.67 12.38 -3.49
C MET A 1 -30.01 11.37 -2.58
N ALA A 2 -30.80 10.55 -1.89
CA ALA A 2 -30.29 9.52 -1.01
C ALA A 2 -29.55 8.43 -1.83
N LEU A 3 -28.55 7.81 -1.20
CA LEU A 3 -27.66 6.78 -1.78
C LEU A 3 -28.35 5.40 -1.91
N ASP A 4 -29.65 5.33 -1.61
CA ASP A 4 -30.53 4.17 -1.77
C ASP A 4 -30.88 3.86 -3.24
N ARG A 5 -30.52 4.73 -4.18
CA ARG A 5 -30.82 4.60 -5.62
C ARG A 5 -29.71 3.97 -6.47
N ILE A 6 -28.57 3.60 -5.88
CA ILE A 6 -27.52 2.85 -6.58
C ILE A 6 -27.82 1.37 -6.42
N SER A 7 -28.43 0.75 -7.42
CA SER A 7 -28.63 -0.71 -7.45
C SER A 7 -27.62 -1.37 -8.39
N SER A 8 -26.82 -2.29 -7.85
CA SER A 8 -25.88 -3.12 -8.62
C SER A 8 -26.61 -4.40 -9.06
N ARG A 9 -26.93 -4.52 -10.36
CA ARG A 9 -27.57 -5.72 -10.95
C ARG A 9 -26.60 -6.61 -11.74
N GLY A 10 -25.33 -6.68 -11.34
CA GLY A 10 -24.33 -7.60 -11.91
C GLY A 10 -22.95 -6.97 -12.11
N LEU A 11 -22.00 -7.77 -12.59
CA LEU A 11 -20.65 -7.32 -12.95
C LEU A 11 -20.75 -6.23 -14.04
N GLY A 12 -20.34 -5.00 -13.73
CA GLY A 12 -20.21 -3.91 -14.71
C GLY A 12 -21.46 -3.06 -14.96
N HIS A 13 -22.49 -3.12 -14.11
CA HIS A 13 -23.64 -2.20 -14.21
C HIS A 13 -23.78 -1.34 -12.94
N ILE A 14 -23.54 -0.03 -13.10
CA ILE A 14 -23.92 1.01 -12.14
C ILE A 14 -24.96 1.88 -12.82
N ALA A 15 -26.24 1.72 -12.44
CA ALA A 15 -27.32 2.59 -12.90
C ALA A 15 -27.59 3.67 -11.84
N LEU A 16 -27.80 4.91 -12.29
CA LEU A 16 -28.29 6.03 -11.50
C LEU A 16 -29.71 6.35 -11.99
N ASP A 17 -30.72 5.55 -11.63
CA ASP A 17 -32.08 5.74 -12.18
C ASP A 17 -33.15 6.11 -11.15
N ASP A 18 -34.09 6.91 -11.64
CA ASP A 18 -35.40 7.20 -11.07
C ASP A 18 -36.37 7.57 -12.21
N ALA A 19 -36.56 6.67 -13.19
CA ALA A 19 -37.69 6.66 -14.13
C ALA A 19 -37.78 5.30 -14.85
N ASN A 20 -38.96 4.70 -14.91
CA ASN A 20 -39.23 3.56 -15.79
C ASN A 20 -39.07 3.99 -17.27
N ASP A 21 -38.61 3.04 -18.08
CA ASP A 21 -38.47 3.06 -19.55
C ASP A 21 -37.23 3.71 -20.17
N ASN A 22 -36.04 3.17 -19.85
CA ASN A 22 -35.06 2.62 -20.81
C ASN A 22 -33.72 2.40 -20.09
N PRO A 23 -33.12 1.19 -20.16
CA PRO A 23 -31.93 0.89 -19.40
C PRO A 23 -30.68 1.52 -20.04
N THR A 24 -29.69 1.85 -19.20
CA THR A 24 -28.23 1.85 -19.45
C THR A 24 -27.50 3.20 -19.42
N ALA A 25 -26.97 3.55 -18.24
CA ALA A 25 -25.53 3.82 -18.18
C ALA A 25 -24.82 2.47 -18.39
N SER A 26 -24.26 2.25 -19.58
CA SER A 26 -23.46 1.05 -19.86
C SER A 26 -21.97 1.41 -19.77
N SER A 27 -21.27 0.91 -18.76
CA SER A 27 -19.81 0.91 -18.77
C SER A 27 -19.35 -0.32 -19.55
N ASN A 28 -19.11 -0.15 -20.84
CA ASN A 28 -18.41 -1.12 -21.68
C ASN A 28 -16.95 -0.68 -21.81
N VAL A 29 -15.99 -1.61 -21.81
CA VAL A 29 -14.59 -1.22 -22.02
C VAL A 29 -14.34 -1.01 -23.51
N GLY A 30 -13.64 0.08 -23.84
CA GLY A 30 -13.25 0.40 -25.20
C GLY A 30 -12.19 -0.58 -25.75
N ASN A 31 -11.97 -0.50 -27.05
CA ASN A 31 -10.96 -1.29 -27.75
C ASN A 31 -9.52 -0.89 -27.42
N ASP A 32 -9.31 0.08 -26.52
CA ASP A 32 -8.06 0.78 -26.21
C ASP A 32 -7.66 0.70 -24.72
N GLY A 33 -8.12 -0.29 -23.95
CA GLY A 33 -7.70 -0.41 -22.54
C GLY A 33 -8.61 0.33 -21.56
N ARG A 34 -9.35 1.34 -22.03
CA ARG A 34 -9.99 2.33 -21.17
C ARG A 34 -11.48 2.04 -20.98
N VAL A 35 -11.98 2.32 -19.78
CA VAL A 35 -13.40 2.11 -19.45
C VAL A 35 -14.23 3.23 -20.04
N ASN A 36 -15.22 2.93 -20.90
CA ASN A 36 -16.13 3.97 -21.38
C ASN A 36 -17.01 4.43 -20.23
N VAL A 37 -16.96 5.74 -19.95
CA VAL A 37 -17.79 6.38 -18.92
C VAL A 37 -18.68 7.39 -19.63
N GLN A 38 -20.00 7.16 -19.56
CA GLN A 38 -21.00 8.08 -20.07
C GLN A 38 -21.92 8.50 -18.93
N PHE A 39 -22.06 9.82 -18.75
CA PHE A 39 -22.98 10.39 -17.78
C PHE A 39 -24.24 10.85 -18.53
N HIS A 40 -25.37 10.18 -18.28
CA HIS A 40 -26.68 10.60 -18.78
C HIS A 40 -27.41 11.41 -17.70
N ALA A 41 -28.04 12.51 -18.13
CA ALA A 41 -28.90 13.45 -17.40
C ALA A 41 -28.23 14.69 -16.74
N SER A 42 -28.72 15.88 -17.18
CA SER A 42 -28.73 17.19 -16.51
C SER A 42 -27.42 17.63 -15.82
N PRO A 43 -26.62 18.53 -16.45
CA PRO A 43 -25.39 19.10 -15.88
C PRO A 43 -25.53 19.65 -14.45
N LYS A 44 -26.68 20.29 -14.16
CA LYS A 44 -26.98 20.90 -12.86
C LYS A 44 -27.08 19.87 -11.73
N MET A 45 -27.57 18.66 -12.02
CA MET A 45 -27.68 17.58 -11.04
C MET A 45 -26.31 16.99 -10.69
N LEU A 46 -25.45 16.80 -11.70
CA LEU A 46 -24.10 16.29 -11.54
C LEU A 46 -23.21 17.29 -10.77
N ALA A 47 -23.23 18.55 -11.17
CA ALA A 47 -22.51 19.62 -10.47
C ALA A 47 -22.96 19.77 -9.01
N GLY A 48 -24.27 19.73 -8.77
CA GLY A 48 -24.83 19.76 -7.42
C GLY A 48 -24.42 18.55 -6.57
N TRP A 49 -24.24 17.38 -7.18
CA TRP A 49 -23.76 16.19 -6.46
C TRP A 49 -22.26 16.25 -6.14
N VAL A 50 -21.41 16.64 -7.10
CA VAL A 50 -19.95 16.76 -6.88
C VAL A 50 -19.66 17.82 -5.80
N SER A 51 -20.34 18.97 -5.84
CA SER A 51 -20.23 20.00 -4.80
C SER A 51 -20.62 19.47 -3.41
N ARG A 52 -21.71 18.70 -3.32
CA ARG A 52 -22.14 18.03 -2.07
C ARG A 52 -21.16 16.98 -1.58
N PHE A 53 -20.57 16.22 -2.51
CA PHE A 53 -19.59 15.19 -2.20
C PHE A 53 -18.32 15.84 -1.65
N ARG A 54 -17.78 16.87 -2.33
CA ARG A 54 -16.58 17.63 -1.93
C ARG A 54 -16.71 18.33 -0.58
N GLY A 55 -17.85 18.99 -0.32
CA GLY A 55 -18.10 19.68 0.95
C GLY A 55 -17.96 18.78 2.18
N ASN A 56 -18.17 17.47 2.05
CA ASN A 56 -17.99 16.52 3.16
C ASN A 56 -16.51 16.20 3.47
N PHE A 57 -15.57 16.52 2.57
CA PHE A 57 -14.15 16.16 2.70
C PHE A 57 -13.20 17.35 2.85
N CYS A 58 -13.54 18.52 2.27
CA CYS A 58 -12.73 19.73 2.41
C CYS A 58 -12.81 20.35 3.81
N ASP A 59 -13.94 20.18 4.50
CA ASP A 59 -14.21 20.85 5.79
C ASP A 59 -13.81 20.03 7.03
N ARG A 60 -13.02 18.95 6.91
CA ARG A 60 -12.40 18.37 8.11
C ARG A 60 -11.31 19.34 8.57
N PRO A 61 -11.48 20.07 9.68
CA PRO A 61 -10.40 20.87 10.20
C PRO A 61 -9.25 19.91 10.51
N PRO A 62 -7.97 20.33 10.38
CA PRO A 62 -6.89 19.61 11.03
C PRO A 62 -7.31 19.34 12.49
N PRO A 63 -6.93 18.18 13.08
CA PRO A 63 -7.35 17.84 14.42
C PRO A 63 -7.25 19.07 15.33
N ARG A 64 -8.38 19.52 15.88
CA ARG A 64 -8.52 20.81 16.60
C ARG A 64 -7.65 20.90 17.86
N HIS A 65 -6.92 19.84 18.18
CA HIS A 65 -5.83 19.88 19.10
C HIS A 65 -4.55 19.74 18.27
N PRO A 66 -3.64 20.74 18.28
CA PRO A 66 -2.25 20.40 18.05
C PRO A 66 -1.95 19.15 18.90
N PRO A 67 -1.18 18.17 18.39
CA PRO A 67 -0.71 17.09 19.25
C PRO A 67 -0.24 17.77 20.53
N LYS A 68 -0.76 17.34 21.69
CA LYS A 68 -0.38 17.95 22.98
C LYS A 68 1.13 18.06 22.91
N VAL A 69 1.65 19.30 22.84
CA VAL A 69 3.10 19.55 22.89
C VAL A 69 3.57 18.73 24.08
N ARG A 70 4.49 17.79 23.84
CA ARG A 70 4.89 16.82 24.85
C ARG A 70 5.22 17.62 26.11
N LYS A 71 4.40 17.48 27.16
CA LYS A 71 4.72 18.04 28.48
C LYS A 71 5.81 17.12 29.03
N GLY A 72 7.06 17.50 28.79
CA GLY A 72 8.25 16.73 29.16
C GLY A 72 9.12 16.44 27.93
N SER A 73 10.40 16.79 28.05
CA SER A 73 11.52 16.52 27.12
C SER A 73 11.47 17.16 25.73
N TYR A 74 11.51 18.49 25.67
CA TYR A 74 12.44 19.14 24.74
C TYR A 74 13.64 19.52 25.61
N ILE A 75 14.75 18.81 25.50
CA ILE A 75 16.04 19.45 25.77
C ILE A 75 16.24 20.26 24.48
N PRO A 76 16.12 21.59 24.49
CA PRO A 76 16.54 22.37 23.36
C PRO A 76 18.02 22.02 23.13
N PHE A 77 18.33 21.44 21.99
CA PHE A 77 19.65 21.70 21.43
C PHE A 77 19.68 23.20 21.16
N ASP A 78 20.77 23.86 21.54
CA ASP A 78 20.99 25.28 21.28
C ASP A 78 20.60 25.59 19.82
N ASP A 79 19.97 26.74 19.62
CA ASP A 79 19.35 27.26 18.38
C ASP A 79 20.36 27.43 17.22
N ASP A 80 20.99 26.36 16.79
CA ASP A 80 21.79 26.28 15.58
C ASP A 80 21.13 25.23 14.67
N GLU A 81 20.40 25.70 13.65
CA GLU A 81 19.69 24.87 12.65
C GLU A 81 20.61 23.84 11.95
N SER A 82 21.92 23.88 12.21
CA SER A 82 22.94 22.99 11.66
C SER A 82 23.08 21.62 12.34
N HIS A 83 22.45 21.34 13.49
CA HIS A 83 22.80 20.17 14.34
C HIS A 83 21.66 19.22 14.75
N CYS A 84 20.53 19.15 14.03
CA CYS A 84 19.54 18.10 14.32
C CYS A 84 20.09 16.72 13.89
N PRO A 85 20.27 15.74 14.80
CA PRO A 85 20.89 14.47 14.46
C PRO A 85 20.03 13.68 13.46
N ARG A 86 20.68 13.06 12.47
CA ARG A 86 20.01 12.25 11.44
C ARG A 86 19.28 11.08 12.09
N LEU A 87 18.05 10.82 11.65
CA LEU A 87 17.24 9.68 12.10
C LEU A 87 17.19 8.62 10.99
N PRO A 88 18.03 7.58 11.02
CA PRO A 88 17.97 6.51 10.03
C PRO A 88 16.66 5.72 10.18
N LEU A 89 16.02 5.42 9.06
CA LEU A 89 14.73 4.72 8.96
C LEU A 89 14.87 3.57 7.98
N CYS A 90 14.13 2.49 8.20
CA CYS A 90 13.91 1.44 7.21
C CYS A 90 12.71 1.80 6.32
N ILE A 91 12.94 2.03 5.03
CA ILE A 91 11.88 2.44 4.08
C ILE A 91 11.64 1.32 3.07
N ALA A 92 10.38 0.87 2.98
CA ALA A 92 9.93 -0.05 1.95
C ALA A 92 9.24 0.74 0.83
N ILE A 93 9.74 0.60 -0.41
CA ILE A 93 9.16 1.26 -1.59
C ILE A 93 8.38 0.22 -2.40
N HIS A 94 7.05 0.21 -2.33
CA HIS A 94 6.19 -0.73 -3.06
C HIS A 94 5.90 -0.24 -4.48
N ILE A 95 6.34 -1.01 -5.48
CA ILE A 95 6.15 -0.65 -6.89
C ILE A 95 5.62 -1.86 -7.66
N VAL A 96 4.44 -1.69 -8.27
CA VAL A 96 3.89 -2.63 -9.25
C VAL A 96 3.78 -1.93 -10.58
N GLY A 97 4.37 -2.50 -11.61
CA GLY A 97 4.39 -1.90 -12.94
C GLY A 97 5.56 -2.36 -13.81
N SER A 98 5.73 -1.66 -14.92
CA SER A 98 6.80 -1.89 -15.88
C SER A 98 8.11 -1.21 -15.45
N ARG A 99 9.13 -1.27 -16.31
CA ARG A 99 10.38 -0.51 -16.10
C ARG A 99 10.11 1.00 -15.94
N GLY A 100 9.12 1.55 -16.65
CA GLY A 100 8.75 2.96 -16.54
C GLY A 100 8.20 3.36 -15.16
N ASP A 101 7.70 2.39 -14.39
CA ASP A 101 7.22 2.60 -13.02
C ASP A 101 8.34 2.42 -12.00
N VAL A 102 9.30 1.52 -12.25
CA VAL A 102 10.38 1.21 -11.30
C VAL A 102 11.54 2.20 -11.39
N GLN A 103 11.96 2.54 -12.61
CA GLN A 103 13.15 3.37 -12.85
C GLN A 103 13.11 4.73 -12.13
N PRO A 104 11.98 5.48 -12.11
CA PRO A 104 11.93 6.77 -11.41
C PRO A 104 12.15 6.70 -9.89
N PHE A 105 11.97 5.53 -9.27
CA PHE A 105 12.19 5.37 -7.83
C PHE A 105 13.65 5.08 -7.46
N ILE A 106 14.50 4.70 -8.42
CA ILE A 106 15.91 4.42 -8.14
C ILE A 106 16.65 5.67 -7.64
N PRO A 107 16.59 6.84 -8.32
CA PRO A 107 17.20 8.07 -7.83
C PRO A 107 16.65 8.49 -6.45
N ILE A 108 15.34 8.37 -6.25
CA ILE A 108 14.68 8.66 -4.96
C ILE A 108 15.26 7.77 -3.86
N ALA A 109 15.40 6.47 -4.10
CA ALA A 109 15.97 5.53 -3.15
C ALA A 109 17.46 5.82 -2.86
N GLN A 110 18.24 6.17 -3.89
CA GLN A 110 19.65 6.54 -3.75
C GLN A 110 19.82 7.81 -2.90
N LEU A 111 18.97 8.82 -3.09
CA LEU A 111 18.99 10.06 -2.30
C LEU A 111 18.54 9.84 -0.85
N LEU A 112 17.48 9.05 -0.62
CA LEU A 112 17.06 8.67 0.74
C LEU A 112 18.19 7.96 1.50
N LYS A 113 18.96 7.10 0.81
CA LYS A 113 20.10 6.37 1.37
C LYS A 113 21.31 7.27 1.62
N SER A 114 21.76 8.01 0.60
CA SER A 114 23.00 8.80 0.66
C SER A 114 22.88 10.07 1.50
N THR A 115 21.78 10.82 1.35
CA THR A 115 21.60 12.12 2.02
C THR A 115 21.14 11.95 3.46
N TYR A 116 20.19 11.04 3.72
CA TYR A 116 19.54 10.89 5.03
C TYR A 116 19.97 9.63 5.81
N GLY A 117 20.78 8.76 5.23
CA GLY A 117 21.24 7.53 5.89
C GLY A 117 20.16 6.47 6.08
N HIS A 118 19.05 6.55 5.34
CA HIS A 118 17.99 5.55 5.44
C HIS A 118 18.41 4.22 4.81
N ARG A 119 17.91 3.12 5.37
CA ARG A 119 17.98 1.80 4.74
C ARG A 119 16.77 1.63 3.85
N VAL A 120 16.97 1.67 2.53
CA VAL A 120 15.89 1.66 1.56
C VAL A 120 15.92 0.38 0.74
N ARG A 121 14.75 -0.25 0.60
CA ARG A 121 14.54 -1.35 -0.34
C ARG A 121 13.42 -1.05 -1.33
N ILE A 122 13.66 -1.40 -2.58
CA ILE A 122 12.65 -1.38 -3.64
C ILE A 122 11.98 -2.76 -3.68
N CYS A 123 10.68 -2.76 -3.45
CA CYS A 123 9.83 -3.93 -3.40
C CYS A 123 9.03 -4.02 -4.70
N THR A 124 9.47 -4.86 -5.65
CA THR A 124 8.87 -4.96 -6.98
C THR A 124 8.99 -6.38 -7.57
N HIS A 125 8.69 -6.53 -8.85
CA HIS A 125 8.70 -7.81 -9.55
C HIS A 125 10.10 -8.45 -9.60
N PRO A 126 10.20 -9.79 -9.55
CA PRO A 126 11.48 -10.53 -9.61
C PRO A 126 12.41 -10.12 -10.74
N VAL A 127 11.86 -9.80 -11.92
CA VAL A 127 12.61 -9.45 -13.14
C VAL A 127 13.48 -8.20 -12.97
N PHE A 128 13.15 -7.31 -12.02
CA PHE A 128 13.90 -6.07 -11.80
C PHE A 128 14.99 -6.20 -10.72
N LYS A 129 15.22 -7.39 -10.16
CA LYS A 129 16.24 -7.60 -9.12
C LYS A 129 17.59 -7.02 -9.51
N ASP A 130 18.14 -7.49 -10.63
CA ASP A 130 19.49 -7.12 -11.04
C ASP A 130 19.56 -5.63 -11.46
N PHE A 131 18.46 -5.08 -12.00
CA PHE A 131 18.36 -3.66 -12.30
C PHE A 131 18.38 -2.79 -11.04
N VAL A 132 17.70 -3.18 -9.97
CA VAL A 132 17.70 -2.47 -8.69
C VAL A 132 19.06 -2.59 -7.99
N GLU A 133 19.60 -3.81 -7.89
CA GLU A 133 20.83 -4.08 -7.16
C GLU A 133 22.06 -3.47 -7.85
N SER A 134 22.12 -3.46 -9.19
CA SER A 134 23.20 -2.80 -9.94
C SER A 134 23.26 -1.28 -9.72
N ASN A 135 22.17 -0.68 -9.26
CA ASN A 135 22.10 0.74 -8.89
C ASN A 135 22.35 0.97 -7.37
N GLY A 136 22.80 -0.05 -6.63
CA GLY A 136 23.23 0.08 -5.23
C GLY A 136 22.08 0.18 -4.21
N VAL A 137 20.87 -0.25 -4.58
CA VAL A 137 19.66 -0.25 -3.74
C VAL A 137 19.27 -1.68 -3.36
N GLU A 138 18.76 -1.91 -2.14
CA GLU A 138 18.28 -3.24 -1.74
C GLU A 138 17.02 -3.63 -2.54
N PHE A 139 16.92 -4.89 -2.96
CA PHE A 139 15.76 -5.43 -3.66
C PHE A 139 14.92 -6.37 -2.77
N PHE A 140 13.60 -6.32 -2.92
CA PHE A 140 12.69 -7.33 -2.37
C PHE A 140 11.63 -7.75 -3.39
N SER A 141 11.46 -9.05 -3.59
CA SER A 141 10.45 -9.59 -4.49
C SER A 141 9.05 -9.58 -3.86
N ILE A 142 8.11 -8.91 -4.51
CA ILE A 142 6.69 -9.01 -4.19
C ILE A 142 5.95 -10.03 -5.07
N GLY A 143 6.64 -10.67 -6.01
CA GLY A 143 6.05 -11.61 -6.98
C GLY A 143 5.39 -10.92 -8.18
N GLY A 144 4.59 -11.68 -8.91
CA GLY A 144 3.99 -11.23 -10.17
C GLY A 144 4.97 -11.08 -11.33
N ASP A 145 4.42 -10.98 -12.54
CA ASP A 145 5.17 -10.84 -13.79
C ASP A 145 4.59 -9.67 -14.61
N PRO A 146 5.32 -8.55 -14.73
CA PRO A 146 4.83 -7.36 -15.42
C PRO A 146 4.64 -7.61 -16.92
N GLU A 147 5.42 -8.50 -17.52
CA GLU A 147 5.32 -8.86 -18.94
C GLU A 147 4.02 -9.58 -19.20
N ALA A 148 3.73 -10.60 -18.38
CA ALA A 148 2.51 -11.37 -18.51
C ALA A 148 1.27 -10.51 -18.22
N LEU A 149 1.36 -9.52 -17.33
CA LEU A 149 0.30 -8.55 -17.07
C LEU A 149 0.08 -7.60 -18.25
N MET A 150 1.15 -7.04 -18.83
CA MET A 150 1.07 -6.18 -20.01
C MET A 150 0.56 -6.93 -21.25
N ALA A 151 1.09 -8.13 -21.51
CA ALA A 151 0.62 -8.98 -22.61
C ALA A 151 -0.87 -9.32 -22.49
N TYR A 152 -1.36 -9.51 -21.25
CA TYR A 152 -2.78 -9.70 -21.01
C TYR A 152 -3.60 -8.44 -21.33
N MET A 153 -3.16 -7.25 -20.89
CA MET A 153 -3.84 -5.97 -21.17
C MET A 153 -3.84 -5.61 -22.66
N VAL A 154 -2.80 -6.01 -23.40
CA VAL A 154 -2.74 -5.81 -24.85
C VAL A 154 -3.70 -6.74 -25.58
N LYS A 155 -3.72 -8.04 -25.22
CA LYS A 155 -4.66 -9.02 -25.78
C LYS A 155 -6.10 -8.80 -25.35
N ASN A 156 -6.28 -8.20 -24.17
CA ASN A 156 -7.56 -7.85 -23.59
C ASN A 156 -7.51 -6.39 -23.14
N PRO A 157 -7.70 -5.43 -24.06
CA PRO A 157 -7.84 -4.02 -23.73
C PRO A 157 -9.10 -3.77 -22.85
N GLY A 158 -9.85 -4.80 -22.51
CA GLY A 158 -10.93 -4.77 -21.54
C GLY A 158 -10.45 -4.85 -20.09
N LEU A 159 -10.86 -3.91 -19.23
CA LEU A 159 -10.90 -4.10 -17.77
C LEU A 159 -11.82 -5.29 -17.40
N LEU A 160 -12.81 -5.58 -18.27
CA LEU A 160 -13.61 -6.79 -18.23
C LEU A 160 -13.00 -7.86 -19.16
N PRO A 161 -12.78 -9.08 -18.65
CA PRO A 161 -12.23 -10.16 -19.44
C PRO A 161 -13.15 -10.54 -20.60
N SER A 162 -12.58 -10.83 -21.76
CA SER A 162 -13.33 -11.44 -22.86
C SER A 162 -13.88 -12.83 -22.47
N ARG A 163 -14.97 -13.28 -23.11
CA ARG A 163 -15.54 -14.62 -22.88
C ARG A 163 -14.51 -15.74 -23.14
N GLU A 164 -13.53 -15.50 -24.00
CA GLU A 164 -12.44 -16.42 -24.32
C GLU A 164 -11.40 -16.48 -23.18
N SER A 165 -11.00 -15.31 -22.65
CA SER A 165 -10.13 -15.20 -21.47
C SER A 165 -10.75 -15.79 -20.20
N MET A 166 -12.09 -15.74 -20.07
CA MET A 166 -12.83 -16.43 -19.00
C MET A 166 -12.71 -17.96 -19.12
N ARG A 167 -12.81 -18.51 -20.35
CA ARG A 167 -12.72 -19.95 -20.62
C ARG A 167 -11.30 -20.49 -20.50
N ALA A 168 -10.30 -19.69 -20.83
CA ALA A 168 -8.88 -20.04 -20.73
C ALA A 168 -8.35 -20.09 -19.27
N GLY A 169 -9.11 -19.55 -18.30
CA GLY A 169 -8.70 -19.56 -16.89
C GLY A 169 -7.73 -18.43 -16.50
N ASP A 170 -7.40 -17.52 -17.42
CA ASP A 170 -6.44 -16.44 -17.23
C ASP A 170 -6.77 -15.56 -16.03
N ILE A 171 -8.05 -15.28 -15.79
CA ILE A 171 -8.51 -14.44 -14.68
C ILE A 171 -8.15 -15.05 -13.33
N SER A 172 -8.28 -16.37 -13.19
CA SER A 172 -7.94 -17.04 -11.94
C SER A 172 -6.43 -16.94 -11.66
N LYS A 173 -5.62 -17.01 -12.72
CA LYS A 173 -4.17 -16.81 -12.65
C LYS A 173 -3.84 -15.37 -12.25
N ARG A 174 -4.42 -14.36 -12.92
CA ARG A 174 -4.19 -12.93 -12.60
C ARG A 174 -4.63 -12.53 -11.19
N ARG A 175 -5.77 -13.07 -10.73
CA ARG A 175 -6.22 -12.89 -9.34
C ARG A 175 -5.26 -13.55 -8.34
N ALA A 176 -4.65 -14.68 -8.68
CA ALA A 176 -3.65 -15.32 -7.85
C ALA A 176 -2.35 -14.50 -7.80
N GLU A 177 -1.90 -13.97 -8.94
CA GLU A 177 -0.75 -13.06 -9.04
C GLU A 177 -0.97 -11.78 -8.23
N MET A 178 -2.15 -11.15 -8.34
CA MET A 178 -2.47 -9.97 -7.51
C MET A 178 -2.51 -10.30 -6.02
N SER A 179 -3.04 -11.48 -5.66
CA SER A 179 -2.97 -11.96 -4.28
C SER A 179 -1.52 -12.17 -3.83
N GLU A 180 -0.63 -12.66 -4.69
CA GLU A 180 0.79 -12.82 -4.38
C GLU A 180 1.45 -11.45 -4.16
N ILE A 181 1.26 -10.50 -5.08
CA ILE A 181 1.74 -9.11 -5.01
C ILE A 181 1.34 -8.46 -3.68
N ILE A 182 0.05 -8.51 -3.33
CA ILE A 182 -0.45 -7.86 -2.10
C ILE A 182 0.16 -8.49 -0.84
N ASN A 183 0.32 -9.82 -0.82
CA ASN A 183 0.98 -10.50 0.30
C ASN A 183 2.49 -10.25 0.30
N GLY A 184 3.11 -10.13 -0.87
CA GLY A 184 4.50 -9.74 -1.07
C GLY A 184 4.80 -8.35 -0.51
N GLY A 185 3.88 -7.39 -0.69
CA GLY A 185 3.96 -6.07 -0.06
C GLY A 185 4.07 -6.16 1.46
N TRP A 186 3.24 -6.98 2.12
CA TRP A 186 3.37 -7.21 3.57
C TRP A 186 4.69 -7.88 3.96
N ARG A 187 5.10 -8.93 3.23
CA ARG A 187 6.37 -9.61 3.48
C ARG A 187 7.54 -8.63 3.38
N SER A 188 7.55 -7.78 2.37
CA SER A 188 8.62 -6.82 2.15
C SER A 188 8.80 -5.82 3.31
N CYS A 189 7.74 -5.59 4.09
CA CYS A 189 7.76 -4.72 5.25
C CYS A 189 8.37 -5.37 6.51
N ILE A 190 8.52 -6.70 6.60
CA ILE A 190 8.93 -7.39 7.84
C ILE A 190 9.91 -8.56 7.65
N GLU A 191 10.11 -9.01 6.41
CA GLU A 191 10.94 -10.18 6.09
C GLU A 191 12.36 -9.73 5.71
N ALA A 192 13.36 -10.46 6.22
CA ALA A 192 14.75 -10.27 5.86
C ALA A 192 15.07 -10.86 4.46
N GLY A 193 16.18 -10.44 3.88
CA GLY A 193 16.62 -10.88 2.55
C GLY A 193 15.80 -10.25 1.42
N ASN A 194 15.78 -10.92 0.26
CA ASN A 194 15.25 -10.37 -1.00
C ASN A 194 13.89 -10.96 -1.43
N GLY A 195 13.22 -11.73 -0.58
CA GLY A 195 11.88 -12.28 -0.85
C GLY A 195 11.79 -13.38 -1.91
N MET A 196 12.90 -13.77 -2.55
CA MET A 196 12.94 -14.78 -3.63
C MET A 196 12.85 -16.22 -3.13
N SER A 197 13.10 -16.45 -1.83
CA SER A 197 13.03 -17.77 -1.21
C SER A 197 11.62 -18.35 -1.21
N ARG A 198 11.49 -19.65 -1.51
CA ARG A 198 10.19 -20.37 -1.47
C ARG A 198 9.55 -20.39 -0.09
N GLN A 199 10.37 -20.33 0.97
CA GLN A 199 9.90 -20.25 2.34
C GLN A 199 10.25 -18.88 2.93
N PRO A 200 9.29 -18.21 3.61
CA PRO A 200 9.56 -16.94 4.27
C PRO A 200 10.64 -17.09 5.34
N LEU A 201 11.64 -16.21 5.31
CA LEU A 201 12.65 -16.13 6.37
C LEU A 201 12.04 -15.49 7.61
N ARG A 202 11.84 -16.30 8.66
CA ARG A 202 11.42 -15.78 9.96
C ARG A 202 12.56 -15.11 10.67
N ALA A 203 12.25 -14.13 11.51
CA ALA A 203 13.21 -13.46 12.38
C ALA A 203 13.97 -14.45 13.29
N ALA A 204 13.41 -15.63 13.59
CA ALA A 204 14.12 -16.70 14.31
C ALA A 204 15.10 -17.52 13.46
N ASN A 205 15.15 -17.33 12.15
CA ASN A 205 16.02 -18.09 11.25
C ASN A 205 17.07 -17.22 10.57
N VAL A 206 17.05 -15.91 10.79
CA VAL A 206 18.04 -14.98 10.23
C VAL A 206 19.34 -15.10 11.04
N PRO A 207 20.49 -15.42 10.42
CA PRO A 207 21.75 -15.56 11.14
C PRO A 207 22.16 -14.23 11.78
N ASP A 208 22.29 -13.17 10.98
CA ASP A 208 22.74 -11.85 11.42
C ASP A 208 21.54 -10.93 11.78
N PRO A 209 21.44 -10.41 13.02
CA PRO A 209 20.44 -9.41 13.37
C PRO A 209 20.41 -8.16 12.47
N LYS A 210 21.52 -7.78 11.82
CA LYS A 210 21.61 -6.63 10.92
C LYS A 210 20.82 -6.85 9.62
N ASP A 211 20.65 -8.09 9.20
CA ASP A 211 19.83 -8.45 8.04
C ASP A 211 18.32 -8.33 8.30
N LEU A 212 17.91 -8.25 9.58
CA LEU A 212 16.52 -8.04 9.94
C LEU A 212 16.03 -6.69 9.45
N PHE A 213 14.82 -6.69 8.91
CA PHE A 213 14.18 -5.49 8.39
C PHE A 213 12.76 -5.38 8.87
N ILE A 214 12.37 -4.16 9.22
CA ILE A 214 11.01 -3.80 9.52
C ILE A 214 10.77 -2.36 9.07
N ALA A 215 9.76 -2.14 8.23
CA ALA A 215 9.49 -0.83 7.67
C ALA A 215 9.05 0.16 8.77
N ASP A 216 9.69 1.33 8.77
CA ASP A 216 9.36 2.49 9.62
C ASP A 216 8.57 3.55 8.83
N ALA A 217 8.62 3.49 7.49
CA ALA A 217 7.77 4.24 6.57
C ALA A 217 7.59 3.47 5.24
N ILE A 218 6.52 3.77 4.51
CA ILE A 218 6.24 3.19 3.18
C ILE A 218 6.15 4.31 2.15
N ILE A 219 6.83 4.12 1.02
CA ILE A 219 6.56 4.84 -0.23
C ILE A 219 5.89 3.85 -1.18
N ALA A 220 4.87 4.25 -1.93
CA ALA A 220 4.21 3.31 -2.84
C ALA A 220 3.59 3.97 -4.07
N ASN A 221 3.46 3.20 -5.16
CA ASN A 221 2.54 3.55 -6.24
C ASN A 221 1.15 2.90 -6.03
N PRO A 222 0.06 3.50 -6.55
CA PRO A 222 -1.30 2.98 -6.37
C PRO A 222 -1.50 1.53 -6.84
N PRO A 223 -0.94 1.07 -7.98
CA PRO A 223 -1.08 -0.32 -8.42
C PRO A 223 -0.61 -1.39 -7.43
N SER A 224 0.20 -1.04 -6.42
CA SER A 224 0.66 -1.98 -5.40
C SER A 224 -0.44 -2.53 -4.49
N MET A 225 -1.54 -1.79 -4.27
CA MET A 225 -2.73 -2.12 -3.46
C MET A 225 -2.49 -2.51 -1.97
N ALA A 226 -1.28 -2.89 -1.57
CA ALA A 226 -0.94 -3.31 -0.21
C ALA A 226 -0.64 -2.12 0.72
N HIS A 227 -0.20 -1.00 0.14
CA HIS A 227 0.36 0.20 0.77
C HIS A 227 -0.31 0.59 2.09
N ILE A 228 -1.53 1.14 2.04
CA ILE A 228 -2.20 1.75 3.20
C ILE A 228 -2.64 0.71 4.22
N HIS A 229 -2.86 -0.53 3.79
CA HIS A 229 -3.21 -1.64 4.68
C HIS A 229 -1.99 -2.10 5.50
N CYS A 230 -0.81 -2.17 4.87
CA CYS A 230 0.45 -2.43 5.58
C CYS A 230 0.78 -1.29 6.55
N ALA A 231 0.62 -0.04 6.10
CA ALA A 231 0.82 1.15 6.92
C ALA A 231 -0.15 1.19 8.12
N GLU A 232 -1.42 0.84 7.93
CA GLU A 232 -2.41 0.68 9.00
C GLU A 232 -1.98 -0.38 10.01
N LYS A 233 -1.45 -1.51 9.53
CA LYS A 233 -1.08 -2.61 10.41
C LYS A 233 0.12 -2.27 11.30
N LEU A 234 1.17 -1.72 10.71
CA LEU A 234 2.41 -1.34 11.40
C LEU A 234 2.24 -0.04 12.19
N GLY A 235 1.32 0.83 11.78
CA GLY A 235 1.13 2.14 12.37
C GLY A 235 2.25 3.11 11.98
N ILE A 236 2.65 3.10 10.72
CA ILE A 236 3.75 3.88 10.14
C ILE A 236 3.26 4.84 9.05
N PRO A 237 4.01 5.90 8.72
CA PRO A 237 3.67 6.82 7.63
C PRO A 237 3.61 6.13 6.24
N LEU A 238 2.79 6.69 5.36
CA LEU A 238 2.64 6.29 3.96
C LEU A 238 2.72 7.55 3.09
N HIS A 239 3.50 7.47 2.03
CA HIS A 239 3.57 8.47 0.97
C HIS A 239 3.35 7.81 -0.39
N MET A 240 2.43 8.35 -1.18
CA MET A 240 2.16 7.85 -2.52
C MET A 240 2.99 8.63 -3.54
N VAL A 241 3.67 7.94 -4.44
CA VAL A 241 4.42 8.56 -5.53
C VAL A 241 3.97 7.90 -6.83
N PHE A 242 3.66 8.70 -7.85
CA PHE A 242 3.24 8.14 -9.12
C PHE A 242 3.55 9.00 -10.33
N THR A 243 3.63 8.37 -11.49
CA THR A 243 3.94 9.00 -12.78
C THR A 243 2.69 9.44 -13.52
N MET A 244 1.50 8.95 -13.17
CA MET A 244 0.22 9.33 -13.80
C MET A 244 -0.81 9.83 -12.78
N PRO A 245 -1.74 10.73 -13.18
CA PRO A 245 -2.73 11.26 -12.24
C PRO A 245 -3.64 10.17 -11.66
N TRP A 246 -3.79 10.16 -10.35
CA TRP A 246 -4.63 9.21 -9.60
C TRP A 246 -5.55 9.90 -8.57
N SER A 247 -5.34 11.19 -8.32
CA SER A 247 -6.09 12.01 -7.37
C SER A 247 -7.25 12.71 -8.07
N PRO A 248 -8.47 12.68 -7.52
CA PRO A 248 -9.62 13.36 -8.09
C PRO A 248 -9.38 14.85 -8.36
N THR A 249 -9.74 15.34 -9.55
CA THR A 249 -9.68 16.76 -9.95
C THR A 249 -10.74 17.08 -11.01
N GLU A 250 -11.13 18.35 -11.10
CA GLU A 250 -11.98 18.89 -12.17
C GLU A 250 -11.19 19.22 -13.46
N ALA A 251 -9.86 19.33 -13.39
CA ALA A 251 -9.01 19.79 -14.50
C ALA A 251 -8.95 18.79 -15.67
N PHE A 252 -8.94 17.50 -15.38
CA PHE A 252 -8.87 16.41 -16.36
C PHE A 252 -9.49 15.12 -15.79
N HIS A 253 -9.88 14.19 -16.65
CA HIS A 253 -10.41 12.89 -16.22
C HIS A 253 -9.30 11.90 -15.85
N HIS A 254 -9.66 10.85 -15.14
CA HIS A 254 -8.79 9.74 -14.80
C HIS A 254 -8.19 9.13 -16.09
N PRO A 255 -6.86 8.94 -16.20
CA PRO A 255 -6.21 8.51 -17.46
C PRO A 255 -6.75 7.20 -18.06
N LEU A 256 -7.18 6.27 -17.20
CA LEU A 256 -7.78 4.98 -17.61
C LEU A 256 -9.27 5.05 -18.02
N ALA A 257 -9.89 6.24 -17.98
CA ALA A 257 -11.28 6.43 -18.41
C ALA A 257 -11.34 6.95 -19.85
N ALA A 258 -12.21 6.34 -20.66
CA ALA A 258 -12.60 6.86 -21.97
C ALA A 258 -13.90 7.64 -21.80
N MET A 259 -13.78 8.96 -21.63
CA MET A 259 -14.91 9.83 -21.34
C MET A 259 -15.75 10.09 -22.59
N ASN A 260 -17.06 9.89 -22.48
CA ASN A 260 -18.06 10.49 -23.36
C ASN A 260 -18.89 11.48 -22.54
N TYR A 261 -18.61 12.77 -22.71
CA TYR A 261 -19.20 13.82 -21.89
C TYR A 261 -20.71 14.03 -22.15
N GLY A 262 -21.22 13.66 -23.34
CA GLY A 262 -22.61 13.94 -23.72
C GLY A 262 -22.98 15.40 -23.48
N ASP A 263 -24.11 15.65 -22.82
CA ASP A 263 -24.54 16.99 -22.41
C ASP A 263 -23.94 17.46 -21.07
N SER A 264 -23.13 16.65 -20.38
CA SER A 264 -22.66 16.93 -19.01
C SER A 264 -21.52 17.96 -18.95
N ASP A 265 -21.49 18.78 -17.89
CA ASP A 265 -20.36 19.67 -17.62
C ASP A 265 -19.06 18.87 -17.41
N ALA A 266 -18.01 19.24 -18.16
CA ALA A 266 -16.75 18.50 -18.18
C ALA A 266 -16.06 18.43 -16.81
N LYS A 267 -16.14 19.49 -16.00
CA LYS A 267 -15.48 19.59 -14.68
C LYS A 267 -16.00 18.55 -13.67
N PRO A 268 -17.31 18.49 -13.34
CA PRO A 268 -17.86 17.42 -12.50
C PRO A 268 -17.62 16.02 -13.04
N ALA A 269 -17.72 15.83 -14.36
CA ALA A 269 -17.50 14.53 -15.00
C ALA A 269 -16.04 14.05 -14.83
N ASN A 270 -15.07 14.97 -14.99
CA ASN A 270 -13.65 14.71 -14.75
C ASN A 270 -13.43 14.21 -13.32
N TYR A 271 -13.96 14.89 -12.31
CA TYR A 271 -13.79 14.50 -10.92
C TYR A 271 -14.39 13.11 -10.63
N LEU A 272 -15.60 12.86 -11.13
CA LEU A 272 -16.30 11.60 -10.91
C LEU A 272 -15.62 10.41 -11.59
N SER A 273 -14.92 10.62 -12.70
CA SER A 273 -14.19 9.55 -13.38
C SER A 273 -13.18 8.84 -12.45
N PHE A 274 -12.50 9.57 -11.55
CA PHE A 274 -11.57 8.98 -10.58
C PHE A 274 -12.29 8.06 -9.60
N MET A 275 -13.42 8.50 -9.06
CA MET A 275 -14.23 7.69 -8.14
C MET A 275 -14.78 6.43 -8.81
N VAL A 276 -15.21 6.54 -10.08
CA VAL A 276 -15.70 5.38 -10.85
C VAL A 276 -14.59 4.36 -11.05
N MET A 277 -13.39 4.79 -11.44
CA MET A 277 -12.25 3.89 -11.65
C MET A 277 -11.81 3.20 -10.36
N GLU A 278 -11.77 3.93 -9.25
CA GLU A 278 -11.51 3.35 -7.93
C GLU A 278 -12.61 2.36 -7.52
N LEU A 279 -13.88 2.68 -7.74
CA LEU A 279 -14.98 1.76 -7.42
C LEU A 279 -14.90 0.47 -8.23
N LEU A 280 -14.58 0.53 -9.53
CA LEU A 280 -14.35 -0.63 -10.38
C LEU A 280 -13.18 -1.48 -9.88
N THR A 281 -12.09 -0.83 -9.46
CA THR A 281 -10.93 -1.49 -8.83
C THR A 281 -11.36 -2.25 -7.58
N TRP A 282 -12.15 -1.64 -6.71
CA TRP A 282 -12.68 -2.28 -5.50
C TRP A 282 -13.71 -3.37 -5.76
N GLN A 283 -14.51 -3.26 -6.82
CA GLN A 283 -15.39 -4.35 -7.26
C GLN A 283 -14.58 -5.55 -7.76
N GLY A 284 -13.49 -5.31 -8.50
CA GLY A 284 -12.63 -6.37 -9.03
C GLY A 284 -11.73 -7.04 -7.99
N LEU A 285 -11.15 -6.27 -7.07
CA LEU A 285 -10.09 -6.71 -6.16
C LEU A 285 -10.49 -6.70 -4.68
N GLY A 286 -11.64 -6.16 -4.31
CA GLY A 286 -12.04 -5.94 -2.92
C GLY A 286 -12.10 -7.22 -2.08
N ASP A 287 -12.45 -8.36 -2.66
CA ASP A 287 -12.42 -9.65 -1.96
C ASP A 287 -10.99 -10.14 -1.70
N ILE A 288 -10.05 -9.92 -2.63
CA ILE A 288 -8.62 -10.24 -2.46
C ILE A 288 -8.02 -9.34 -1.39
N ILE A 289 -8.29 -8.03 -1.47
CA ILE A 289 -7.85 -7.05 -0.47
C ILE A 289 -8.41 -7.41 0.91
N ASN A 290 -9.70 -7.70 1.01
CA ASN A 290 -10.32 -8.07 2.29
C ASN A 290 -9.84 -9.42 2.82
N LYS A 291 -9.55 -10.39 1.94
CA LYS A 291 -8.90 -11.64 2.32
C LYS A 291 -7.53 -11.37 2.93
N PHE A 292 -6.71 -10.55 2.27
CA PHE A 292 -5.41 -10.12 2.78
C PHE A 292 -5.54 -9.40 4.13
N ARG A 293 -6.45 -8.43 4.23
CA ARG A 293 -6.72 -7.70 5.48
C ARG A 293 -7.11 -8.64 6.62
N MET A 294 -8.04 -9.57 6.40
CA MET A 294 -8.55 -10.43 7.47
C MET A 294 -7.62 -11.61 7.80
N GLN A 295 -7.07 -12.28 6.78
CA GLN A 295 -6.30 -13.51 6.95
C GLN A 295 -4.81 -13.24 7.19
N THR A 296 -4.24 -12.23 6.52
CA THR A 296 -2.82 -11.89 6.64
C THR A 296 -2.62 -10.83 7.70
N LEU A 297 -3.29 -9.67 7.61
CA LEU A 297 -3.07 -8.54 8.53
C LEU A 297 -3.91 -8.59 9.82
N HIS A 298 -4.97 -9.40 9.84
CA HIS A 298 -5.98 -9.44 10.91
C HIS A 298 -6.62 -8.07 11.21
N LEU A 299 -6.87 -7.31 10.16
CA LEU A 299 -7.64 -6.07 10.14
C LEU A 299 -9.10 -6.35 9.76
N ASP A 300 -9.99 -5.38 10.00
CA ASP A 300 -11.38 -5.47 9.60
C ASP A 300 -11.54 -5.30 8.08
N PRO A 301 -12.51 -5.95 7.43
CA PRO A 301 -12.78 -5.77 6.01
C PRO A 301 -13.31 -4.36 5.72
N ILE A 302 -13.06 -3.87 4.52
CA ILE A 302 -13.52 -2.58 4.01
C ILE A 302 -14.61 -2.82 2.95
N SER A 303 -15.69 -2.05 2.99
CA SER A 303 -16.71 -2.10 1.94
C SER A 303 -16.19 -1.39 0.66
N PRO A 304 -16.57 -1.83 -0.55
CA PRO A 304 -16.14 -1.18 -1.79
C PRO A 304 -16.43 0.33 -1.84
N MET A 305 -17.58 0.75 -1.31
CA MET A 305 -17.97 2.16 -1.24
C MET A 305 -17.08 3.00 -0.34
N TRP A 306 -16.53 2.40 0.71
CA TRP A 306 -15.57 3.06 1.57
C TRP A 306 -14.18 3.09 0.92
N GLY A 307 -13.80 1.96 0.31
CA GLY A 307 -12.53 1.76 -0.34
C GLY A 307 -12.26 2.72 -1.51
N CYS A 308 -13.27 3.05 -2.32
CA CYS A 308 -13.09 3.84 -3.54
C CYS A 308 -12.62 5.30 -3.33
N ASN A 309 -12.56 5.77 -2.08
CA ASN A 309 -12.01 7.08 -1.73
C ASN A 309 -11.04 6.99 -0.55
N LEU A 310 -10.37 5.86 -0.38
CA LEU A 310 -9.56 5.63 0.81
C LEU A 310 -8.37 6.60 0.90
N LEU A 311 -7.62 6.80 -0.20
CA LEU A 311 -6.47 7.70 -0.21
C LEU A 311 -6.87 9.17 -0.06
N PRO A 312 -7.86 9.71 -0.82
CA PRO A 312 -8.30 11.09 -0.65
C PRO A 312 -8.92 11.36 0.73
N ARG A 313 -9.76 10.44 1.24
CA ARG A 313 -10.42 10.61 2.55
C ARG A 313 -9.42 10.72 3.70
N HIS A 314 -8.29 10.03 3.62
CA HIS A 314 -7.22 10.11 4.61
C HIS A 314 -6.18 11.19 4.32
N ARG A 315 -6.36 11.99 3.26
CA ARG A 315 -5.39 13.00 2.79
C ARG A 315 -3.96 12.43 2.76
N VAL A 316 -3.84 11.21 2.22
CA VAL A 316 -2.53 10.54 2.12
C VAL A 316 -1.62 11.42 1.27
N PRO A 317 -0.41 11.77 1.75
CA PRO A 317 0.59 12.45 0.95
C PRO A 317 0.76 11.85 -0.44
N PHE A 318 0.74 12.69 -1.46
CA PHE A 318 0.86 12.27 -2.84
C PHE A 318 1.85 13.16 -3.61
N THR A 319 2.82 12.55 -4.27
CA THR A 319 3.78 13.22 -5.15
C THR A 319 3.65 12.69 -6.56
N TYR A 320 3.60 13.60 -7.53
CA TYR A 320 3.51 13.28 -8.94
C TYR A 320 4.82 13.61 -9.66
N LEU A 321 5.32 12.63 -10.41
CA LEU A 321 6.60 12.67 -11.12
C LEU A 321 6.40 13.14 -12.57
N TRP A 322 5.93 14.38 -12.72
CA TRP A 322 5.90 15.11 -13.98
C TRP A 322 6.21 16.59 -13.75
N THR A 323 6.46 17.33 -14.81
CA THR A 323 6.72 18.79 -14.75
C THR A 323 5.43 19.60 -14.81
N GLU A 324 5.36 20.70 -14.06
CA GLU A 324 4.22 21.63 -14.10
C GLU A 324 4.09 22.34 -15.46
N SER A 325 5.17 22.40 -16.25
CA SER A 325 5.15 22.91 -17.64
C SER A 325 4.28 22.06 -18.57
N LEU A 326 4.16 20.75 -18.28
CA LEU A 326 3.35 19.82 -19.04
C LEU A 326 1.93 19.71 -18.48
N ILE A 327 1.81 19.50 -17.17
CA ILE A 327 0.53 19.42 -16.47
C ILE A 327 0.63 20.29 -15.21
N PRO A 328 0.06 21.51 -15.22
CA PRO A 328 0.10 22.39 -14.06
C PRO A 328 -0.68 21.77 -12.90
N LYS A 329 -0.31 22.15 -11.67
CA LYS A 329 -1.05 21.72 -10.48
C LYS A 329 -2.50 22.23 -10.57
N PRO A 330 -3.51 21.34 -10.53
CA PRO A 330 -4.90 21.76 -10.44
C PRO A 330 -5.19 22.60 -9.19
N ASP A 331 -5.98 23.66 -9.34
CA ASP A 331 -6.37 24.57 -8.24
C ASP A 331 -7.15 23.87 -7.12
N ASP A 332 -7.80 22.76 -7.43
CA ASP A 332 -8.58 21.96 -6.49
C ASP A 332 -7.75 20.89 -5.75
N TRP A 333 -6.42 20.88 -5.92
CA TRP A 333 -5.50 20.05 -5.15
C TRP A 333 -4.88 20.80 -3.98
N ASP A 334 -5.15 20.31 -2.78
CA ASP A 334 -4.56 20.80 -1.53
C ASP A 334 -3.03 20.56 -1.43
N SER A 335 -2.38 21.14 -0.41
CA SER A 335 -0.94 21.02 -0.16
C SER A 335 -0.41 19.60 0.13
N HIS A 336 -1.30 18.63 0.34
CA HIS A 336 -0.92 17.23 0.51
C HIS A 336 -0.61 16.51 -0.81
N ILE A 337 -0.94 17.15 -1.94
CA ILE A 337 -0.64 16.68 -3.29
C ILE A 337 0.37 17.65 -3.92
N LYS A 338 1.51 17.13 -4.37
CA LYS A 338 2.60 17.93 -4.95
C LYS A 338 3.02 17.37 -6.31
N ILE A 339 3.40 18.24 -7.22
CA ILE A 339 4.10 17.91 -8.46
C ILE A 339 5.55 18.34 -8.24
N THR A 340 6.51 17.45 -8.50
CA THR A 340 7.93 17.71 -8.17
C THR A 340 8.84 17.76 -9.39
N GLY A 341 8.36 17.37 -10.57
CA GLY A 341 9.21 17.15 -11.73
C GLY A 341 9.54 15.67 -11.95
N PHE A 342 10.18 15.38 -13.07
CA PHE A 342 10.57 14.02 -13.43
C PHE A 342 11.75 13.53 -12.59
N SER A 343 11.76 12.23 -12.26
CA SER A 343 12.89 11.57 -11.60
C SER A 343 13.67 10.75 -12.63
N PHE A 344 14.77 11.32 -13.12
CA PHE A 344 15.63 10.70 -14.13
C PHE A 344 16.78 9.92 -13.50
N LEU A 345 17.07 8.74 -14.07
CA LEU A 345 18.25 7.94 -13.74
C LEU A 345 19.29 8.18 -14.84
N PRO A 346 20.46 8.78 -14.55
CA PRO A 346 21.50 9.01 -15.55
C PRO A 346 22.13 7.68 -15.95
N MET A 347 21.89 7.23 -17.17
CA MET A 347 22.39 5.98 -17.72
C MET A 347 23.41 6.19 -18.85
N ALA A 348 23.39 7.37 -19.48
CA ALA A 348 24.25 7.73 -20.60
C ALA A 348 25.75 7.62 -20.29
N SER A 349 26.18 7.99 -19.08
CA SER A 349 27.61 8.03 -18.71
C SER A 349 28.29 6.66 -18.70
N SER A 350 27.52 5.59 -18.54
CA SER A 350 28.02 4.20 -18.54
C SER A 350 27.80 3.47 -19.87
N TYR A 351 27.21 4.13 -20.87
CA TYR A 351 26.84 3.51 -22.12
C TYR A 351 27.90 3.72 -23.20
N THR A 352 28.29 2.63 -23.85
CA THR A 352 29.16 2.66 -25.03
C THR A 352 28.31 2.33 -26.26
N PRO A 353 28.08 3.28 -27.19
CA PRO A 353 27.29 3.03 -28.37
C PRO A 353 28.02 2.08 -29.34
N PRO A 354 27.30 1.20 -30.06
CA PRO A 354 27.87 0.41 -31.14
C PRO A 354 28.47 1.27 -32.27
N ASP A 355 29.57 0.83 -32.87
CA ASP A 355 30.29 1.59 -33.92
C ASP A 355 29.43 1.85 -35.16
N ASP A 356 28.57 0.90 -35.52
CA ASP A 356 27.63 0.99 -36.64
C ASP A 356 26.52 2.03 -36.39
N LEU A 357 26.04 2.16 -35.15
CA LEU A 357 25.13 3.24 -34.76
C LEU A 357 25.80 4.61 -34.88
N VAL A 358 27.05 4.73 -34.42
CA VAL A 358 27.83 5.97 -34.52
C VAL A 358 28.07 6.34 -35.99
N ALA A 359 28.40 5.36 -36.83
CA ALA A 359 28.57 5.56 -38.27
C ALA A 359 27.26 6.06 -38.91
N PHE A 360 26.12 5.42 -38.61
CA PHE A 360 24.81 5.84 -39.12
C PHE A 360 24.45 7.27 -38.71
N LEU A 361 24.69 7.64 -37.44
CA LEU A 361 24.43 8.99 -36.95
C LEU A 361 25.25 10.05 -37.73
N LYS A 362 26.52 9.75 -38.05
CA LYS A 362 27.42 10.65 -38.79
C LYS A 362 27.10 10.77 -40.29
N ASP A 363 26.47 9.76 -40.87
CA ASP A 363 26.23 9.64 -42.33
C ASP A 363 25.06 10.52 -42.85
N GLY A 364 24.74 11.65 -42.20
CA GLY A 364 23.69 12.56 -42.67
C GLY A 364 22.95 13.37 -41.57
N PRO A 365 21.77 13.93 -41.89
CA PRO A 365 20.95 14.73 -40.97
C PRO A 365 20.39 13.93 -39.79
N ALA A 366 20.21 14.53 -38.62
CA ALA A 366 19.74 13.84 -37.41
C ALA A 366 18.46 13.00 -37.66
N PRO A 367 18.49 11.68 -37.43
CA PRO A 367 17.34 10.81 -37.68
C PRO A 367 16.22 11.06 -36.66
N ILE A 368 15.02 10.56 -36.92
CA ILE A 368 13.97 10.43 -35.90
C ILE A 368 14.12 9.08 -35.16
N TYR A 369 13.66 9.01 -33.92
CA TYR A 369 13.51 7.73 -33.20
C TYR A 369 12.09 7.20 -33.34
N ILE A 370 11.93 5.89 -33.55
CA ILE A 370 10.64 5.19 -33.50
C ILE A 370 10.74 3.98 -32.58
N GLY A 371 10.01 3.99 -31.47
CA GLY A 371 10.02 2.90 -30.50
C GLY A 371 8.72 2.77 -29.72
N PHE A 372 8.03 1.66 -29.91
CA PHE A 372 6.77 1.37 -29.21
C PHE A 372 6.95 0.58 -27.91
N GLY A 373 8.19 0.27 -27.50
CA GLY A 373 8.46 -0.48 -26.26
C GLY A 373 8.04 -1.95 -26.36
N SER A 374 7.70 -2.55 -25.21
CA SER A 374 7.32 -3.98 -25.10
C SER A 374 5.87 -4.28 -25.54
N ILE A 375 5.39 -3.61 -26.60
CA ILE A 375 4.04 -3.83 -27.13
C ILE A 375 4.04 -5.06 -28.03
N VAL A 376 3.07 -5.96 -27.78
CA VAL A 376 2.81 -7.13 -28.62
C VAL A 376 1.74 -6.75 -29.64
N VAL A 377 2.07 -6.75 -30.93
CA VAL A 377 1.09 -6.52 -32.00
C VAL A 377 0.75 -7.83 -32.70
N ASP A 378 -0.46 -7.95 -33.23
CA ASP A 378 -0.93 -9.17 -33.90
C ASP A 378 -0.14 -9.47 -35.19
N ASP A 379 0.20 -8.43 -35.96
CA ASP A 379 1.04 -8.53 -37.17
C ASP A 379 2.24 -7.56 -37.10
N PRO A 380 3.40 -8.03 -36.57
CA PRO A 380 4.64 -7.27 -36.55
C PRO A 380 5.19 -6.85 -37.92
N GLN A 381 4.94 -7.65 -38.95
CA GLN A 381 5.46 -7.35 -40.29
C GLN A 381 4.66 -6.23 -40.94
N ALA A 382 3.33 -6.20 -40.74
CA ALA A 382 2.51 -5.08 -41.17
C ALA A 382 2.93 -3.77 -40.49
N LEU A 383 3.21 -3.81 -39.18
CA LEU A 383 3.75 -2.65 -38.46
C LEU A 383 5.10 -2.19 -39.05
N THR A 384 6.00 -3.13 -39.32
CA THR A 384 7.31 -2.83 -39.92
C THR A 384 7.15 -2.15 -41.29
N ARG A 385 6.28 -2.69 -42.16
CA ARG A 385 5.99 -2.08 -43.48
C ARG A 385 5.39 -0.69 -43.36
N LEU A 386 4.44 -0.49 -42.43
CA LEU A 386 3.83 0.81 -42.16
C LEU A 386 4.88 1.85 -41.74
N ILE A 387 5.77 1.48 -40.82
CA ILE A 387 6.86 2.37 -40.35
C ILE A 387 7.78 2.74 -41.51
N PHE A 388 8.25 1.76 -42.30
CA PHE A 388 9.16 2.02 -43.41
C PHE A 388 8.53 2.92 -44.48
N GLU A 389 7.26 2.69 -44.79
CA GLU A 389 6.52 3.52 -45.74
C GLU A 389 6.30 4.95 -45.21
N ALA A 390 5.96 5.11 -43.92
CA ALA A 390 5.82 6.43 -43.31
C ALA A 390 7.14 7.22 -43.31
N VAL A 391 8.26 6.56 -42.98
CA VAL A 391 9.59 7.16 -43.02
C VAL A 391 9.96 7.57 -44.44
N ARG A 392 9.64 6.74 -45.44
CA ARG A 392 9.84 7.04 -46.86
C ARG A 392 9.01 8.25 -47.30
N GLN A 393 7.73 8.32 -46.93
CA GLN A 393 6.85 9.44 -47.26
C GLN A 393 7.26 10.75 -46.58
N ALA A 394 7.71 10.68 -45.32
CA ALA A 394 8.22 11.84 -44.60
C ALA A 394 9.61 12.31 -45.09
N GLY A 395 10.35 11.47 -45.83
CA GLY A 395 11.66 11.82 -46.39
C GLY A 395 12.77 11.94 -45.35
N VAL A 396 12.67 11.20 -44.23
CA VAL A 396 13.60 11.29 -43.09
C VAL A 396 14.46 10.05 -42.93
N ARG A 397 15.54 10.16 -42.15
CA ARG A 397 16.27 9.00 -41.61
C ARG A 397 15.62 8.57 -40.29
N ALA A 398 15.62 7.28 -39.98
CA ALA A 398 14.99 6.77 -38.76
C ALA A 398 15.83 5.73 -38.03
N ILE A 399 15.83 5.81 -36.70
CA ILE A 399 16.30 4.76 -35.80
C ILE A 399 15.06 4.05 -35.26
N VAL A 400 14.90 2.77 -35.58
CA VAL A 400 13.73 1.98 -35.19
C VAL A 400 14.16 0.97 -34.13
N SER A 401 13.54 1.04 -32.95
CA SER A 401 13.76 0.06 -31.90
C SER A 401 13.08 -1.26 -32.26
N LYS A 402 13.83 -2.37 -32.26
CA LYS A 402 13.29 -3.71 -32.53
C LYS A 402 12.21 -4.13 -31.52
N GLY A 403 12.32 -3.64 -30.28
CA GLY A 403 11.42 -3.98 -29.18
C GLY A 403 11.24 -5.49 -28.97
N TRP A 404 10.14 -5.89 -28.33
CA TRP A 404 9.73 -7.31 -28.23
C TRP A 404 8.77 -7.74 -29.32
N GLY A 405 8.21 -6.76 -30.04
CA GLY A 405 7.24 -7.01 -31.10
C GLY A 405 7.84 -7.62 -32.35
N GLY A 406 9.17 -7.77 -32.46
CA GLY A 406 9.81 -8.33 -33.67
C GLY A 406 9.76 -7.38 -34.87
N VAL A 407 9.76 -6.07 -34.61
CA VAL A 407 9.80 -5.04 -35.65
C VAL A 407 11.16 -5.08 -36.34
N GLY A 408 11.17 -5.04 -37.68
CA GLY A 408 12.40 -5.06 -38.48
C GLY A 408 12.78 -6.42 -39.09
N ALA A 409 11.82 -7.31 -39.31
CA ALA A 409 12.03 -8.50 -40.14
C ALA A 409 11.90 -8.14 -41.63
N GLY A 410 12.91 -8.50 -42.45
CA GLY A 410 12.92 -8.27 -43.90
C GLY A 410 14.12 -7.44 -44.38
N ASP A 411 14.02 -6.93 -45.61
CA ASP A 411 15.01 -6.00 -46.20
C ASP A 411 14.82 -4.60 -45.59
N VAL A 412 15.88 -4.08 -44.99
CA VAL A 412 15.84 -2.82 -44.22
C VAL A 412 16.28 -1.67 -45.13
N PRO A 413 15.47 -0.60 -45.31
CA PRO A 413 15.87 0.54 -46.12
C PRO A 413 17.17 1.18 -45.62
N PRO A 414 18.04 1.71 -46.50
CA PRO A 414 19.33 2.27 -46.10
C PRO A 414 19.22 3.50 -45.20
N ASN A 415 18.09 4.21 -45.22
CA ASN A 415 17.80 5.34 -44.33
C ASN A 415 17.23 4.92 -42.96
N VAL A 416 17.19 3.61 -42.65
CA VAL A 416 16.67 3.05 -41.39
C VAL A 416 17.75 2.24 -40.67
N TYR A 417 17.99 2.56 -39.40
CA TYR A 417 18.85 1.78 -38.51
C TYR A 417 18.02 1.05 -37.46
N LEU A 418 18.20 -0.27 -37.32
CA LEU A 418 17.47 -1.07 -36.33
C LEU A 418 18.28 -1.20 -35.03
N ILE A 419 17.82 -0.53 -33.97
CA ILE A 419 18.52 -0.51 -32.68
C ILE A 419 17.95 -1.54 -31.69
N GLY A 420 18.84 -2.08 -30.86
CA GLY A 420 18.49 -2.86 -29.66
C GLY A 420 18.19 -1.95 -28.46
N ASN A 421 18.52 -2.42 -27.26
CA ASN A 421 18.39 -1.63 -26.04
C ASN A 421 19.44 -0.50 -26.03
N CYS A 422 18.97 0.74 -25.91
CA CYS A 422 19.81 1.94 -25.82
C CYS A 422 19.21 2.90 -24.78
N PRO A 423 20.01 3.50 -23.87
CA PRO A 423 19.52 4.51 -22.94
C PRO A 423 18.93 5.72 -23.68
N HIS A 424 17.70 6.09 -23.35
CA HIS A 424 17.02 7.20 -24.02
C HIS A 424 17.64 8.57 -23.73
N ASP A 425 18.23 8.75 -22.54
CA ASP A 425 18.96 9.97 -22.15
C ASP A 425 20.21 10.21 -23.01
N TRP A 426 20.81 9.16 -23.55
CA TRP A 426 21.86 9.26 -24.57
C TRP A 426 21.26 9.40 -25.98
N LEU A 427 20.36 8.49 -26.37
CA LEU A 427 19.87 8.41 -27.75
C LEU A 427 19.12 9.66 -28.19
N PHE A 428 18.28 10.22 -27.32
CA PHE A 428 17.40 11.34 -27.70
C PHE A 428 18.15 12.66 -27.88
N GLN A 429 19.41 12.74 -27.44
CA GLN A 429 20.29 13.86 -27.75
C GLN A 429 20.69 13.89 -29.24
N HIS A 430 20.60 12.76 -29.93
CA HIS A 430 21.08 12.57 -31.30
C HIS A 430 19.96 12.45 -32.35
N VAL A 431 18.70 12.70 -31.98
CA VAL A 431 17.54 12.58 -32.87
C VAL A 431 16.80 13.90 -33.00
N SER A 432 16.05 14.08 -34.09
CA SER A 432 15.26 15.28 -34.37
C SER A 432 13.82 15.22 -33.83
N ALA A 433 13.27 14.03 -33.66
CA ALA A 433 11.94 13.80 -33.04
C ALA A 433 11.84 12.38 -32.48
N VAL A 434 10.88 12.16 -31.57
CA VAL A 434 10.65 10.89 -30.90
C VAL A 434 9.23 10.40 -31.18
N VAL A 435 9.09 9.28 -31.88
CA VAL A 435 7.82 8.58 -32.07
C VAL A 435 7.75 7.40 -31.11
N HIS A 436 6.72 7.36 -30.27
CA HIS A 436 6.58 6.29 -29.29
C HIS A 436 5.12 6.03 -28.90
N HIS A 437 4.91 5.02 -28.05
CA HIS A 437 3.59 4.55 -27.65
C HIS A 437 2.87 5.46 -26.64
N GLY A 438 3.50 6.50 -26.10
CA GLY A 438 2.91 7.37 -25.08
C GLY A 438 3.08 6.95 -23.62
N GLY A 439 3.96 5.99 -23.29
CA GLY A 439 4.25 5.65 -21.88
C GLY A 439 4.98 6.79 -21.15
N ALA A 440 4.55 7.09 -19.92
CA ALA A 440 5.00 8.24 -19.13
C ALA A 440 6.52 8.46 -19.14
N GLY A 441 7.32 7.42 -18.91
CA GLY A 441 8.79 7.54 -18.89
C GLY A 441 9.43 7.85 -20.25
N THR A 442 8.85 7.37 -21.36
CA THR A 442 9.37 7.71 -22.70
C THR A 442 8.92 9.11 -23.12
N THR A 443 7.68 9.49 -22.77
CA THR A 443 7.19 10.86 -22.93
C THR A 443 8.12 11.84 -22.23
N ALA A 444 8.42 11.58 -20.95
CA ALA A 444 9.32 12.39 -20.12
C ALA A 444 10.72 12.52 -20.73
N ALA A 445 11.31 11.40 -21.18
CA ALA A 445 12.63 11.42 -21.79
C ALA A 445 12.67 12.23 -23.10
N GLY A 446 11.62 12.15 -23.92
CA GLY A 446 11.54 12.91 -25.18
C GLY A 446 11.52 14.42 -24.95
N ILE A 447 10.59 14.89 -24.10
CA ILE A 447 10.47 16.33 -23.80
C ILE A 447 11.66 16.87 -23.01
N ALA A 448 12.24 16.09 -22.09
CA ALA A 448 13.44 16.50 -21.36
C ALA A 448 14.68 16.63 -22.26
N ALA A 449 14.71 15.91 -23.38
CA ALA A 449 15.75 16.02 -24.40
C ALA A 449 15.48 17.15 -25.42
N GLY A 450 14.41 17.93 -25.24
CA GLY A 450 14.02 19.00 -26.19
C GLY A 450 13.55 18.46 -27.53
N ARG A 451 13.05 17.22 -27.58
CA ARG A 451 12.63 16.59 -28.84
C ARG A 451 11.11 16.56 -28.93
N PRO A 452 10.54 17.06 -30.04
CA PRO A 452 9.12 16.86 -30.31
C PRO A 452 8.70 15.40 -30.23
N THR A 453 7.58 15.15 -29.57
CA THR A 453 7.12 13.80 -29.22
C THR A 453 5.83 13.45 -29.95
N VAL A 454 5.91 12.47 -30.86
CA VAL A 454 4.76 11.90 -31.57
C VAL A 454 4.26 10.69 -30.79
N VAL A 455 3.06 10.81 -30.22
CA VAL A 455 2.45 9.74 -29.42
C VAL A 455 1.46 8.93 -30.25
N VAL A 456 1.72 7.62 -30.35
CA VAL A 456 0.85 6.62 -30.99
C VAL A 456 0.28 5.70 -29.91
N PRO A 457 -0.88 6.02 -29.32
CA PRO A 457 -1.37 5.28 -28.17
C PRO A 457 -1.96 3.92 -28.58
N PHE A 458 -1.66 2.91 -27.77
CA PHE A 458 -2.21 1.56 -27.84
C PHE A 458 -3.26 1.33 -26.76
N PHE A 459 -2.94 1.64 -25.50
CA PHE A 459 -3.86 1.44 -24.37
C PHE A 459 -3.52 2.26 -23.12
N GLY A 460 -4.41 2.22 -22.13
CA GLY A 460 -4.14 2.70 -20.77
C GLY A 460 -4.05 4.23 -20.68
N ASP A 461 -2.96 4.74 -20.10
CA ASP A 461 -2.69 6.16 -19.89
C ASP A 461 -2.09 6.87 -21.13
N GLN A 462 -1.67 6.10 -22.14
CA GLN A 462 -1.01 6.62 -23.34
C GLN A 462 -1.82 7.68 -24.10
N PRO A 463 -3.16 7.53 -24.31
CA PRO A 463 -3.95 8.59 -24.94
C PRO A 463 -3.98 9.89 -24.14
N PHE A 464 -3.88 9.81 -22.81
CA PHE A 464 -3.85 10.98 -21.94
C PHE A 464 -2.53 11.75 -22.16
N TRP A 465 -1.39 11.07 -22.13
CA TRP A 465 -0.08 11.71 -22.38
C TRP A 465 0.02 12.35 -23.75
N GLY A 466 -0.44 11.65 -24.80
CA GLY A 466 -0.45 12.22 -26.16
C GLY A 466 -1.26 13.50 -26.25
N LYS A 467 -2.41 13.58 -25.55
CA LYS A 467 -3.20 14.81 -25.49
C LYS A 467 -2.52 15.92 -24.71
N MET A 468 -1.81 15.60 -23.63
CA MET A 468 -1.09 16.61 -22.84
C MET A 468 0.09 17.19 -23.63
N ILE A 469 0.84 16.35 -24.34
CA ILE A 469 1.91 16.78 -25.26
C ILE A 469 1.37 17.70 -26.36
N ALA A 470 0.29 17.28 -27.03
CA ALA A 470 -0.33 18.09 -28.08
C ALA A 470 -0.83 19.43 -27.55
N ARG A 471 -1.44 19.45 -26.36
CA ARG A 471 -1.91 20.67 -25.71
C ARG A 471 -0.78 21.62 -25.33
N ALA A 472 0.38 21.07 -24.98
CA ALA A 472 1.57 21.84 -24.67
C ALA A 472 2.35 22.31 -25.92
N GLY A 473 1.92 21.90 -27.13
CA GLY A 473 2.57 22.26 -28.38
C GLY A 473 3.86 21.49 -28.66
N ALA A 474 4.23 20.52 -27.82
CA ALA A 474 5.47 19.74 -27.95
C ALA A 474 5.33 18.51 -28.88
N GLY A 475 4.21 18.39 -29.60
CA GLY A 475 3.95 17.29 -30.53
C GLY A 475 2.57 17.36 -31.18
N PRO A 476 2.27 16.49 -32.16
CA PRO A 476 0.99 16.45 -32.85
C PRO A 476 -0.13 15.86 -31.98
N THR A 477 -1.37 16.08 -32.41
CA THR A 477 -2.53 15.37 -31.83
C THR A 477 -2.35 13.86 -31.99
N PRO A 478 -2.51 13.06 -30.92
CA PRO A 478 -2.22 11.62 -30.98
C PRO A 478 -3.22 10.87 -31.86
N VAL A 479 -2.71 10.03 -32.75
CA VAL A 479 -3.51 9.10 -33.57
C VAL A 479 -3.39 7.69 -32.98
N PRO A 480 -4.47 7.08 -32.48
CA PRO A 480 -4.42 5.72 -31.93
C PRO A 480 -3.91 4.71 -32.95
N PHE A 481 -3.15 3.71 -32.49
CA PHE A 481 -2.54 2.69 -33.35
C PHE A 481 -3.55 2.04 -34.32
N LYS A 482 -4.77 1.75 -33.86
CA LYS A 482 -5.84 1.14 -34.68
C LYS A 482 -6.33 1.99 -35.84
N ALA A 483 -6.13 3.31 -35.77
CA ALA A 483 -6.48 4.26 -36.82
C ALA A 483 -5.23 4.76 -37.58
N MET A 484 -4.05 4.24 -37.25
CA MET A 484 -2.79 4.68 -37.83
C MET A 484 -2.59 4.08 -39.23
N THR A 485 -2.15 4.92 -40.15
CA THR A 485 -1.72 4.58 -41.50
C THR A 485 -0.32 5.14 -41.76
N ALA A 486 0.32 4.76 -42.86
CA ALA A 486 1.62 5.33 -43.21
C ALA A 486 1.53 6.85 -43.46
N GLU A 487 0.44 7.31 -44.07
CA GLU A 487 0.20 8.72 -44.40
C GLU A 487 -0.02 9.55 -43.13
N THR A 488 -0.83 9.04 -42.19
CA THR A 488 -1.11 9.74 -40.92
C THR A 488 0.11 9.76 -40.01
N LEU A 489 0.92 8.69 -40.01
CA LEU A 489 2.21 8.69 -39.30
C LEU A 489 3.21 9.67 -39.94
N ALA A 490 3.33 9.67 -41.27
CA ALA A 490 4.18 10.61 -41.99
C ALA A 490 3.77 12.06 -41.73
N ALA A 491 2.48 12.38 -41.77
CA ALA A 491 1.96 13.70 -41.45
C ALA A 491 2.29 14.11 -40.00
N SER A 492 2.18 13.18 -39.05
CA SER A 492 2.52 13.42 -37.64
C SER A 492 4.02 13.68 -37.45
N ILE A 493 4.88 12.96 -38.18
CA ILE A 493 6.34 13.19 -38.21
C ILE A 493 6.64 14.56 -38.79
N THR A 494 6.08 14.89 -39.96
CA THR A 494 6.30 16.18 -40.61
C THR A 494 5.84 17.35 -39.73
N PHE A 495 4.72 17.21 -39.02
CA PHE A 495 4.27 18.21 -38.05
C PHE A 495 5.27 18.39 -36.90
N ALA A 496 5.78 17.29 -36.34
CA ALA A 496 6.75 17.33 -35.24
C ALA A 496 8.09 17.96 -35.65
N LEU A 497 8.42 17.99 -36.94
CA LEU A 497 9.62 18.61 -37.48
C LEU A 497 9.44 20.10 -37.85
N GLN A 498 8.26 20.68 -37.62
CA GLN A 498 8.04 22.11 -37.80
C GLN A 498 8.87 22.92 -36.79
N PRO A 499 9.46 24.07 -37.20
CA PRO A 499 10.30 24.88 -36.32
C PRO A 499 9.59 25.30 -35.02
N GLU A 500 8.31 25.63 -35.08
CA GLU A 500 7.53 26.09 -33.93
C GLU A 500 7.38 24.99 -32.87
N VAL A 501 7.24 23.73 -33.31
CA VAL A 501 7.10 22.56 -32.44
C VAL A 501 8.44 22.20 -31.80
N GLN A 502 9.54 22.31 -32.56
CA GLN A 502 10.90 22.11 -32.05
C GLN A 502 11.22 23.13 -30.95
N VAL A 503 10.96 24.42 -31.19
CA VAL A 503 11.18 25.48 -30.20
C VAL A 503 10.31 25.25 -28.95
N ALA A 504 9.06 24.85 -29.10
CA ALA A 504 8.20 24.55 -27.95
C ALA A 504 8.74 23.40 -27.09
N ALA A 505 9.27 22.35 -27.72
CA ALA A 505 9.90 21.24 -27.02
C ALA A 505 11.21 21.65 -26.33
N GLU A 506 12.03 22.49 -26.96
CA GLU A 506 13.28 23.02 -26.40
C GLU A 506 13.03 23.91 -25.17
N VAL A 507 12.07 24.83 -25.23
CA VAL A 507 11.69 25.69 -24.09
C VAL A 507 11.20 24.85 -22.90
N MET A 508 10.43 23.79 -23.16
CA MET A 508 10.01 22.86 -22.11
C MET A 508 11.20 22.10 -21.51
N ALA A 509 12.17 21.70 -22.33
CA ALA A 509 13.37 21.02 -21.87
C ALA A 509 14.22 21.92 -20.95
N GLU A 510 14.36 23.20 -21.28
CA GLU A 510 15.05 24.18 -20.44
C GLU A 510 14.41 24.26 -19.05
N GLN A 511 13.07 24.32 -18.97
CA GLN A 511 12.35 24.31 -17.70
C GLN A 511 12.55 23.01 -16.93
N ILE A 512 12.51 21.86 -17.62
CA ILE A 512 12.72 20.55 -16.99
C ILE A 512 14.15 20.42 -16.43
N GLN A 513 15.15 21.02 -17.07
CA GLN A 513 16.54 20.98 -16.60
C GLN A 513 16.76 21.73 -15.28
N GLU A 514 15.91 22.71 -14.96
CA GLU A 514 15.93 23.43 -13.68
C GLU A 514 15.28 22.64 -12.54
N GLU A 515 14.53 21.57 -12.85
CA GLU A 515 13.81 20.76 -11.87
C GLU A 515 14.68 19.63 -11.28
N ASP A 516 14.63 19.45 -9.96
CA ASP A 516 15.22 18.31 -9.25
C ASP A 516 14.11 17.37 -8.77
N GLY A 517 13.45 16.66 -9.69
CA GLY A 517 12.26 15.88 -9.36
C GLY A 517 12.49 14.77 -8.33
N ALA A 518 13.66 14.13 -8.35
CA ALA A 518 14.02 13.13 -7.36
C ALA A 518 14.28 13.76 -5.98
N GLY A 519 15.08 14.83 -5.91
CA GLY A 519 15.40 15.50 -4.66
C GLY A 519 14.21 16.23 -4.06
N ASP A 520 13.35 16.86 -4.87
CA ASP A 520 12.11 17.49 -4.41
C ASP A 520 11.10 16.47 -3.88
N THR A 521 11.04 15.28 -4.47
CA THR A 521 10.25 14.17 -3.93
C THR A 521 10.76 13.75 -2.55
N VAL A 522 12.09 13.64 -2.40
CA VAL A 522 12.69 13.28 -1.10
C VAL A 522 12.47 14.38 -0.07
N ARG A 523 12.66 15.66 -0.43
CA ARG A 523 12.38 16.80 0.45
C ARG A 523 10.91 16.82 0.91
N ASP A 524 9.97 16.60 -0.02
CA ASP A 524 8.54 16.52 0.30
C ASP A 524 8.24 15.34 1.23
N PHE A 525 8.83 14.17 0.98
CA PHE A 525 8.69 13.00 1.86
C PHE A 525 9.19 13.30 3.28
N GLN A 526 10.40 13.87 3.42
CA GLN A 526 10.98 14.21 4.73
C GLN A 526 10.13 15.20 5.51
N HIS A 527 9.68 16.26 4.85
CA HIS A 527 8.82 17.28 5.45
C HIS A 527 7.51 16.66 5.98
N ARG A 528 6.96 15.66 5.29
CA ARG A 528 5.70 15.00 5.68
C ARG A 528 5.83 13.90 6.73
N LEU A 529 7.04 13.36 6.94
CA LEU A 529 7.29 12.37 7.98
C LEU A 529 7.12 12.95 9.39
N ASN A 530 7.28 14.28 9.55
CA ASN A 530 7.37 14.94 10.86
C ASN A 530 8.36 14.21 11.78
N VAL A 531 9.62 14.19 11.36
CA VAL A 531 10.69 13.34 11.90
C VAL A 531 10.80 13.43 13.43
N ASP A 532 10.54 14.60 14.01
CA ASP A 532 10.62 14.82 15.45
C ASP A 532 9.59 14.00 16.26
N GLU A 533 8.43 13.69 15.68
CA GLU A 533 7.46 12.80 16.32
C GLU A 533 7.94 11.34 16.38
N LEU A 534 8.90 10.97 15.54
CA LEU A 534 9.47 9.62 15.44
C LEU A 534 10.63 9.39 16.43
N ARG A 535 11.22 10.45 16.99
CA ARG A 535 12.42 10.38 17.82
C ARG A 535 12.17 9.79 19.21
N CYS A 536 13.19 9.12 19.74
CA CYS A 536 13.26 8.68 21.13
C CYS A 536 13.52 9.87 22.07
N ASP A 537 12.83 9.90 23.21
CA ASP A 537 12.93 10.98 24.19
C ASP A 537 14.28 11.08 24.89
N ILE A 538 15.04 9.97 24.98
CA ILE A 538 16.37 9.95 25.62
C ILE A 538 17.53 9.96 24.62
N PHE A 539 17.28 9.54 23.38
CA PHE A 539 18.27 9.44 22.29
C PHE A 539 17.63 9.94 20.99
N PRO A 540 17.59 11.27 20.76
CA PRO A 540 16.88 11.87 19.63
C PRO A 540 17.34 11.37 18.25
N GLU A 541 18.59 10.92 18.14
CA GLU A 541 19.19 10.31 16.96
C GLU A 541 18.66 8.89 16.65
N ARG A 542 17.88 8.29 17.56
CA ARG A 542 17.32 6.94 17.43
C ARG A 542 15.80 6.95 17.32
N LEU A 543 15.26 6.00 16.56
CA LEU A 543 13.82 5.83 16.37
C LEU A 543 13.15 5.35 17.66
N ALA A 544 12.07 6.02 18.08
CA ALA A 544 11.23 5.54 19.16
C ALA A 544 10.40 4.33 18.70
N ILE A 545 10.55 3.18 19.35
CA ILE A 545 9.86 1.94 19.00
C ILE A 545 8.86 1.54 20.09
N TRP A 546 9.11 1.99 21.32
CA TRP A 546 8.36 1.59 22.50
C TRP A 546 7.75 2.81 23.18
N ARG A 547 6.53 2.64 23.69
CA ARG A 547 5.91 3.58 24.62
C ARG A 547 5.85 2.95 26.00
N HIS A 548 6.44 3.61 26.99
CA HIS A 548 6.34 3.22 28.39
C HIS A 548 4.97 3.62 28.94
N LYS A 549 4.20 2.66 29.49
CA LYS A 549 2.79 2.91 29.88
C LYS A 549 2.63 3.89 31.04
N LYS A 550 3.60 3.93 31.97
CA LYS A 550 3.50 4.74 33.20
C LYS A 550 3.87 6.20 32.95
N THR A 551 4.97 6.44 32.22
CA THR A 551 5.45 7.81 31.94
C THR A 551 4.98 8.34 30.59
N ASN A 552 4.46 7.49 29.70
CA ASN A 552 4.23 7.77 28.28
C ASN A 552 5.48 8.10 27.46
N ALA A 553 6.68 7.90 28.00
CA ALA A 553 7.93 8.13 27.27
C ALA A 553 8.06 7.22 26.04
N HIS A 554 8.61 7.78 24.98
CA HIS A 554 8.91 7.18 23.69
C HIS A 554 10.39 6.75 23.66
N LEU A 555 10.64 5.44 23.60
CA LEU A 555 11.95 4.85 23.81
C LEU A 555 12.38 4.03 22.60
N SER A 556 13.66 4.12 22.23
CA SER A 556 14.30 3.27 21.22
C SER A 556 14.54 1.84 21.73
N ASN A 557 14.94 0.94 20.83
CA ASN A 557 15.32 -0.42 21.19
C ASN A 557 16.52 -0.42 22.15
N PHE A 558 17.60 0.30 21.81
CA PHE A 558 18.77 0.51 22.65
C PHE A 558 18.41 1.07 24.04
N ALA A 559 17.62 2.15 24.10
CA ALA A 559 17.15 2.76 25.34
C ALA A 559 16.46 1.75 26.24
N VAL A 560 15.55 0.95 25.68
CA VAL A 560 14.85 -0.10 26.41
C VAL A 560 15.82 -1.17 26.92
N GLY A 561 16.78 -1.59 26.10
CA GLY A 561 17.81 -2.56 26.50
C GLY A 561 18.57 -2.10 27.75
N CYS A 562 19.07 -0.85 27.76
CA CYS A 562 19.80 -0.27 28.88
C CYS A 562 18.94 -0.16 30.14
N LEU A 563 17.72 0.37 30.01
CA LEU A 563 16.85 0.61 31.17
C LEU A 563 16.29 -0.68 31.78
N VAL A 564 16.11 -1.73 30.97
CA VAL A 564 15.72 -3.05 31.46
C VAL A 564 16.89 -3.74 32.15
N ASN A 565 18.12 -3.60 31.64
CA ASN A 565 19.35 -4.11 32.27
C ASN A 565 19.48 -3.61 33.72
N GLU A 566 19.35 -2.29 33.89
CA GLU A 566 19.45 -1.62 35.19
C GLU A 566 18.18 -1.74 36.05
N ASN A 567 17.20 -2.54 35.63
CA ASN A 567 15.90 -2.73 36.30
C ASN A 567 15.12 -1.42 36.56
N LEU A 568 15.38 -0.36 35.78
CA LEU A 568 14.72 0.95 35.90
C LEU A 568 13.33 0.95 35.28
N ILE A 569 13.11 0.12 34.27
CA ILE A 569 11.80 -0.14 33.66
C ILE A 569 11.56 -1.64 33.53
N GLN A 570 10.28 -2.01 33.48
CA GLN A 570 9.87 -3.40 33.37
C GLN A 570 9.33 -3.68 31.96
N SER A 571 9.69 -4.83 31.40
CA SER A 571 9.28 -5.22 30.04
C SER A 571 7.76 -5.30 29.87
N HIS A 572 7.01 -5.65 30.92
CA HIS A 572 5.54 -5.68 30.87
C HIS A 572 4.91 -4.28 30.80
N ASP A 573 5.64 -3.22 31.18
CA ASP A 573 5.19 -1.82 31.09
C ASP A 573 5.38 -1.22 29.68
N LEU A 574 6.00 -1.96 28.76
CA LEU A 574 6.23 -1.51 27.39
C LEU A 574 5.07 -1.87 26.46
N LYS A 575 4.88 -1.03 25.44
CA LYS A 575 3.96 -1.27 24.33
C LYS A 575 4.61 -0.76 23.05
N LEU A 576 4.51 -1.52 21.95
CA LEU A 576 4.91 -1.03 20.63
C LEU A 576 4.24 0.32 20.34
N LEU A 577 5.06 1.29 19.94
CA LEU A 577 4.63 2.62 19.52
C LEU A 577 4.02 2.53 18.12
N ARG A 578 3.06 3.43 17.84
CA ARG A 578 2.44 3.58 16.53
C ARG A 578 2.59 5.05 16.16
N HIS A 579 3.48 5.35 15.22
CA HIS A 579 3.79 6.71 14.80
C HIS A 579 2.63 7.35 14.03
N LYS A 580 1.98 6.58 13.16
CA LYS A 580 0.79 7.03 12.42
C LYS A 580 -0.39 6.11 12.70
N LEU A 581 -1.53 6.72 13.06
CA LEU A 581 -2.80 6.02 13.18
C LEU A 581 -3.62 6.23 11.92
N TRP A 582 -3.69 5.20 11.09
CA TRP A 582 -4.61 5.15 9.96
C TRP A 582 -5.96 4.62 10.45
N TYR A 583 -6.97 5.48 10.46
CA TYR A 583 -8.32 5.09 10.87
C TYR A 583 -9.15 4.71 9.64
N ILE A 584 -8.76 3.59 9.02
CA ILE A 584 -9.23 3.17 7.69
C ILE A 584 -10.68 2.71 7.67
N ASP A 585 -11.25 2.32 8.80
CA ASP A 585 -12.65 1.90 8.90
C ASP A 585 -13.35 2.75 9.97
N GLU A 586 -14.03 3.82 9.52
CA GLU A 586 -14.90 4.63 10.37
C GLU A 586 -16.25 3.93 10.64
N GLY A 587 -16.46 2.74 10.05
CA GLY A 587 -17.76 2.10 9.93
C GLY A 587 -18.62 2.78 8.86
N ALA A 588 -19.91 2.46 8.84
CA ALA A 588 -20.82 2.99 7.83
C ALA A 588 -21.03 4.50 7.96
N GLU A 589 -21.28 5.18 6.83
CA GLU A 589 -21.63 6.61 6.78
C GLU A 589 -23.07 6.87 7.24
N HIS A 590 -23.95 5.90 6.98
CA HIS A 590 -25.38 5.96 7.22
C HIS A 590 -25.85 4.60 7.78
N PRO A 591 -26.86 4.53 8.66
CA PRO A 591 -27.34 3.26 9.20
C PRO A 591 -27.79 2.26 8.13
N ILE A 592 -28.49 2.72 7.08
CA ILE A 592 -28.87 1.87 5.92
C ILE A 592 -27.63 1.32 5.21
N ILE A 593 -26.63 2.17 4.93
CA ILE A 593 -25.36 1.72 4.35
C ILE A 593 -24.68 0.72 5.30
N GLY A 594 -24.84 0.86 6.61
CA GLY A 594 -24.34 -0.08 7.59
C GLY A 594 -24.99 -1.46 7.52
N VAL A 595 -26.30 -1.52 7.30
CA VAL A 595 -27.03 -2.77 7.06
C VAL A 595 -26.57 -3.42 5.75
N VAL A 596 -26.46 -2.63 4.67
CA VAL A 596 -25.98 -3.11 3.37
C VAL A 596 -24.54 -3.64 3.47
N ALA A 597 -23.65 -2.90 4.15
CA ALA A 597 -22.25 -3.28 4.35
C ALA A 597 -22.12 -4.56 5.20
N ALA A 598 -22.93 -4.72 6.25
CA ALA A 598 -22.94 -5.94 7.06
C ALA A 598 -23.40 -7.16 6.23
N THR A 599 -24.43 -6.99 5.42
CA THR A 599 -24.97 -8.03 4.53
C THR A 599 -23.95 -8.41 3.44
N ALA A 600 -23.40 -7.42 2.74
CA ALA A 600 -22.38 -7.63 1.72
C ALA A 600 -21.11 -8.27 2.30
N GLY A 601 -20.69 -7.84 3.49
CA GLY A 601 -19.55 -8.42 4.21
C GLY A 601 -19.75 -9.90 4.56
N PHE A 602 -20.96 -10.28 4.98
CA PHE A 602 -21.32 -11.68 5.23
C PHE A 602 -21.18 -12.54 3.96
N PHE A 603 -21.78 -12.11 2.85
CA PHE A 603 -21.71 -12.85 1.58
C PHE A 603 -20.28 -12.90 1.02
N THR A 604 -19.49 -11.84 1.20
CA THR A 604 -18.06 -11.82 0.83
C THR A 604 -17.27 -12.85 1.64
N ALA A 605 -17.47 -12.88 2.97
CA ALA A 605 -16.79 -13.84 3.84
C ALA A 605 -17.18 -15.29 3.51
N LEU A 606 -18.47 -15.52 3.19
CA LEU A 606 -18.97 -16.81 2.73
C LEU A 606 -18.31 -17.23 1.41
N GLY A 607 -18.27 -16.34 0.42
CA GLY A 607 -17.61 -16.57 -0.87
C GLY A 607 -16.13 -16.92 -0.72
N VAL A 608 -15.41 -16.19 0.13
CA VAL A 608 -13.99 -16.45 0.44
C VAL A 608 -13.80 -17.82 1.08
N ALA A 609 -14.62 -18.18 2.08
CA ALA A 609 -14.53 -19.47 2.76
C ALA A 609 -14.82 -20.64 1.80
N THR A 610 -15.80 -20.49 0.92
CA THR A 610 -16.16 -21.49 -0.11
C THR A 610 -15.04 -21.64 -1.14
N SER A 611 -14.52 -20.52 -1.65
CA SER A 611 -13.38 -20.50 -2.58
C SER A 611 -12.14 -21.21 -2.01
N ASP A 612 -11.80 -20.95 -0.75
CA ASP A 612 -10.69 -21.61 -0.06
C ASP A 612 -10.92 -23.12 0.11
N TYR A 613 -12.15 -23.54 0.42
CA TYR A 613 -12.51 -24.95 0.50
C TYR A 613 -12.39 -25.65 -0.86
N THR A 614 -12.98 -25.07 -1.92
CA THR A 614 -12.90 -25.61 -3.28
C THR A 614 -11.44 -25.69 -3.75
N ARG A 615 -10.63 -24.65 -3.51
CA ARG A 615 -9.20 -24.65 -3.86
C ARG A 615 -8.44 -25.78 -3.15
N ARG A 616 -8.70 -25.99 -1.86
CA ARG A 616 -8.07 -27.09 -1.08
C ARG A 616 -8.45 -28.48 -1.58
N LEU A 617 -9.67 -28.65 -2.09
CA LEU A 617 -10.11 -29.92 -2.69
C LEU A 617 -9.49 -30.14 -4.08
N LYS A 618 -9.28 -29.07 -4.85
CA LYS A 618 -8.67 -29.13 -6.19
C LYS A 618 -7.15 -29.31 -6.16
N ALA A 619 -6.46 -28.72 -5.18
CA ALA A 619 -5.03 -28.89 -5.00
C ALA A 619 -4.72 -30.37 -4.66
N ARG A 620 -4.09 -31.10 -5.59
CA ARG A 620 -3.48 -32.40 -5.26
C ARG A 620 -2.30 -32.13 -4.32
N PRO A 621 -2.16 -32.83 -3.19
CA PRO A 621 -0.89 -32.84 -2.49
C PRO A 621 0.15 -33.42 -3.45
N ASN A 622 1.17 -32.63 -3.82
CA ASN A 622 2.33 -33.16 -4.51
C ASN A 622 3.05 -34.10 -3.54
N VAL A 623 2.77 -35.39 -3.68
CA VAL A 623 3.66 -36.45 -3.23
C VAL A 623 4.78 -36.50 -4.27
N LEU A 624 5.83 -35.71 -4.08
CA LEU A 624 7.10 -35.89 -4.77
C LEU A 624 8.25 -35.54 -3.82
N SER A 625 8.82 -36.62 -3.27
CA SER A 625 10.23 -36.84 -3.00
C SER A 625 11.07 -35.62 -2.61
N GLY A 626 11.29 -35.46 -1.31
CA GLY A 626 12.44 -34.75 -0.76
C GLY A 626 13.01 -35.58 0.37
N LYS A 627 14.02 -36.40 0.05
CA LYS A 627 14.93 -36.98 1.05
C LYS A 627 15.51 -35.82 1.88
N ILE A 628 14.93 -35.54 3.04
CA ILE A 628 15.67 -34.98 4.17
C ILE A 628 16.06 -36.18 5.01
N THR A 629 17.17 -36.80 4.61
CA THR A 629 17.99 -37.55 5.56
C THR A 629 18.81 -36.50 6.31
N ALA A 630 18.39 -36.16 7.53
CA ALA A 630 19.30 -35.62 8.54
C ALA A 630 18.60 -35.59 9.90
N SER A 631 19.02 -36.52 10.75
CA SER A 631 19.16 -36.35 12.21
C SER A 631 17.88 -36.08 13.01
N LEU A 632 17.19 -37.15 13.41
CA LEU A 632 16.57 -37.31 14.74
C LEU A 632 16.18 -38.79 14.88
N ASN A 633 17.16 -39.66 15.10
CA ASN A 633 16.98 -41.00 15.67
C ASN A 633 18.34 -41.57 16.06
N THR A 634 18.70 -41.41 17.33
CA THR A 634 19.54 -42.36 18.07
C THR A 634 19.34 -42.10 19.56
N ALA A 635 18.33 -42.75 20.12
CA ALA A 635 18.33 -43.15 21.52
C ALA A 635 17.76 -44.58 21.55
N PRO A 636 18.48 -45.59 22.08
CA PRO A 636 17.97 -46.95 22.12
C PRO A 636 16.77 -47.06 23.08
N ALA A 637 15.79 -47.88 22.73
CA ALA A 637 14.65 -48.17 23.58
C ALA A 637 15.10 -48.94 24.85
N PRO A 638 14.55 -48.61 26.04
CA PRO A 638 14.83 -49.38 27.25
C PRO A 638 14.08 -50.73 27.22
N PRO A 639 14.64 -51.79 27.85
CA PRO A 639 14.02 -53.12 27.87
C PRO A 639 12.81 -53.18 28.83
N PRO A 640 11.90 -54.17 28.66
CA PRO A 640 10.66 -54.26 29.43
C PRO A 640 10.89 -54.69 30.89
N PRO A 641 9.95 -54.40 31.81
CA PRO A 641 10.16 -54.56 33.24
C PRO A 641 10.09 -56.03 33.66
N ALA A 642 11.07 -56.47 34.44
CA ALA A 642 11.01 -57.72 35.20
C ALA A 642 10.39 -57.46 36.59
N THR A 643 9.53 -58.37 37.00
CA THR A 643 8.93 -58.51 38.32
C THR A 643 9.96 -58.97 39.36
N GLY A 644 9.95 -58.40 40.57
CA GLY A 644 10.68 -58.97 41.71
C GLY A 644 10.97 -57.97 42.84
N ASP A 645 10.20 -58.14 43.91
CA ASP A 645 10.40 -57.88 45.35
C ASP A 645 11.45 -56.90 45.94
N ALA A 646 10.93 -56.24 46.98
CA ALA A 646 11.51 -55.43 48.05
C ALA A 646 13.01 -55.58 48.42
N GLU A 647 13.65 -54.44 48.71
CA GLU A 647 14.26 -54.19 50.04
C GLU A 647 14.53 -52.70 50.30
N LYS A 648 14.29 -52.28 51.55
CA LYS A 648 14.52 -50.94 52.09
C LYS A 648 16.02 -50.76 52.43
N THR A 649 16.60 -49.61 52.11
CA THR A 649 17.64 -48.98 52.95
C THR A 649 17.50 -47.45 52.89
N ASN A 650 17.53 -46.84 54.08
CA ASN A 650 17.55 -45.40 54.32
C ASN A 650 18.95 -44.85 54.01
N ASP A 651 19.03 -43.64 53.45
CA ASP A 651 20.04 -42.65 53.80
C ASP A 651 19.58 -41.26 53.32
N ASP A 652 19.36 -40.35 54.28
CA ASP A 652 19.06 -38.93 54.05
C ASP A 652 20.31 -38.15 53.62
N PRO A 653 20.20 -37.15 52.73
CA PRO A 653 21.16 -36.05 52.69
C PRO A 653 20.56 -34.71 53.15
N ALA A 654 21.36 -34.04 53.98
CA ALA A 654 21.20 -32.75 54.64
C ALA A 654 20.79 -31.55 53.74
N PRO A 655 20.23 -30.46 54.33
CA PRO A 655 19.72 -29.32 53.56
C PRO A 655 20.85 -28.44 52.99
N PRO A 656 20.68 -27.85 51.78
CA PRO A 656 21.68 -26.95 51.22
C PRO A 656 21.68 -25.60 51.96
N SER A 657 22.88 -25.21 52.37
CA SER A 657 23.27 -23.93 52.93
C SER A 657 22.94 -22.75 52.01
N THR A 658 22.46 -21.67 52.64
CA THR A 658 22.35 -20.31 52.10
C THR A 658 23.68 -19.80 51.55
N GLY A 659 23.74 -19.57 50.23
CA GLY A 659 24.82 -18.89 49.54
C GLY A 659 24.26 -17.77 48.68
N ASP A 660 24.83 -16.57 48.85
CA ASP A 660 24.47 -15.30 48.22
C ASP A 660 24.29 -15.38 46.69
N ALA A 661 23.13 -14.94 46.20
CA ALA A 661 22.88 -14.68 44.79
C ALA A 661 23.38 -13.27 44.40
N GLY A 662 24.68 -13.17 44.14
CA GLY A 662 25.33 -12.01 43.55
C GLY A 662 24.98 -11.84 42.07
N THR A 663 24.22 -10.78 41.80
CA THR A 663 24.01 -9.99 40.59
C THR A 663 25.09 -10.05 39.48
N ASN A 664 24.74 -10.59 38.31
CA ASN A 664 24.91 -9.99 36.96
C ASN A 664 24.45 -10.99 35.88
N ASP A 665 23.14 -10.98 35.57
CA ASP A 665 22.60 -11.71 34.41
C ASP A 665 22.88 -10.90 33.14
N ASP A 666 23.98 -11.21 32.46
CA ASP A 666 24.43 -10.47 31.28
C ASP A 666 23.44 -10.64 30.09
N ILE A 667 22.83 -9.54 29.64
CA ILE A 667 21.98 -9.50 28.43
C ILE A 667 22.75 -10.02 27.20
N GLY A 668 24.08 -10.03 27.24
CA GLY A 668 24.97 -10.56 26.21
C GLY A 668 24.77 -12.05 25.87
N ALA A 669 24.34 -12.91 26.81
CA ALA A 669 24.36 -14.38 26.65
C ALA A 669 23.01 -15.02 26.22
N ILE A 670 22.02 -14.23 25.79
CA ILE A 670 20.65 -14.71 25.53
C ILE A 670 20.59 -15.54 24.23
N SER A 671 20.02 -16.75 24.31
CA SER A 671 19.76 -17.61 23.15
C SER A 671 18.55 -17.17 22.32
N GLN A 672 18.51 -17.55 21.05
CA GLN A 672 17.42 -17.23 20.14
C GLN A 672 16.06 -17.82 20.57
N ALA A 673 16.07 -19.03 21.15
CA ALA A 673 14.86 -19.67 21.66
C ALA A 673 14.28 -18.92 22.87
N GLN A 674 15.13 -18.36 23.74
CA GLN A 674 14.70 -17.52 24.86
C GLN A 674 14.06 -16.22 24.36
N MET A 675 14.66 -15.57 23.36
CA MET A 675 14.08 -14.38 22.73
C MET A 675 12.71 -14.65 22.09
N GLU A 676 12.55 -15.77 21.38
CA GLU A 676 11.26 -16.14 20.76
C GLU A 676 10.18 -16.39 21.83
N ALA A 677 10.51 -17.13 22.88
CA ALA A 677 9.58 -17.39 23.98
C ALA A 677 9.18 -16.09 24.69
N PHE A 678 10.13 -15.21 24.94
CA PHE A 678 9.88 -13.90 25.56
C PHE A 678 9.02 -12.98 24.68
N ALA A 679 9.33 -12.89 23.38
CA ALA A 679 8.52 -12.14 22.41
C ALA A 679 7.07 -12.65 22.37
N HIS A 680 6.89 -13.97 22.43
CA HIS A 680 5.56 -14.58 22.49
C HIS A 680 4.81 -14.20 23.79
N ARG A 681 5.47 -14.26 24.96
CA ARG A 681 4.90 -13.83 26.26
C ARG A 681 4.53 -12.34 26.27
N MET A 682 5.35 -11.50 25.65
CA MET A 682 5.05 -10.08 25.48
C MET A 682 3.85 -9.86 24.55
N ALA A 683 3.76 -10.64 23.47
CA ALA A 683 2.63 -10.57 22.54
C ALA A 683 1.31 -10.98 23.22
N THR A 684 1.31 -12.05 24.02
CA THR A 684 0.15 -12.56 24.77
C THR A 684 -0.22 -11.70 25.99
N LYS A 685 0.71 -10.87 26.50
CA LYS A 685 0.60 -10.16 27.79
C LYS A 685 0.60 -11.11 28.99
N THR A 686 1.39 -12.18 28.92
CA THR A 686 1.54 -13.15 30.03
C THR A 686 2.84 -12.95 30.81
N LEU A 687 3.54 -11.83 30.58
CA LEU A 687 4.70 -11.44 31.38
C LEU A 687 4.28 -11.03 32.79
N ARG A 688 4.91 -11.64 33.79
CA ARG A 688 4.89 -11.31 35.21
C ARG A 688 5.93 -10.23 35.51
N LYS A 689 5.87 -9.69 36.74
CA LYS A 689 6.72 -8.59 37.19
C LYS A 689 8.21 -8.90 37.09
N ASP A 690 8.60 -10.15 37.38
CA ASP A 690 10.01 -10.58 37.45
C ASP A 690 10.47 -11.37 36.21
N ASP A 691 9.66 -11.40 35.15
CA ASP A 691 10.00 -12.14 33.93
C ASP A 691 11.08 -11.41 33.14
N ARG A 692 12.30 -11.94 33.20
CA ARG A 692 13.43 -11.53 32.35
C ARG A 692 13.45 -12.32 31.05
N VAL A 693 14.15 -11.80 30.03
CA VAL A 693 14.41 -12.53 28.78
C VAL A 693 15.17 -13.83 29.05
N THR A 694 15.98 -13.86 30.11
CA THR A 694 16.78 -15.00 30.58
C THR A 694 15.95 -16.10 31.25
N ALA A 695 14.73 -15.82 31.73
CA ALA A 695 13.93 -16.77 32.51
C ALA A 695 13.49 -17.97 31.65
N THR A 696 14.08 -19.13 31.93
CA THR A 696 13.78 -20.41 31.28
C THR A 696 12.42 -20.95 31.68
N ASP A 697 11.60 -21.22 30.69
CA ASP A 697 10.86 -22.48 30.64
C ASP A 697 10.93 -22.96 29.18
N PRO A 698 11.60 -24.09 28.87
CA PRO A 698 11.64 -24.59 27.51
C PRO A 698 10.20 -24.73 27.01
N ARG A 699 9.96 -24.25 25.79
CA ARG A 699 8.63 -24.29 25.16
C ARG A 699 8.15 -25.74 25.10
N ALA A 700 7.37 -26.16 26.10
CA ALA A 700 6.72 -27.47 26.08
C ALA A 700 5.88 -27.54 24.80
N VAL A 701 6.17 -28.54 23.95
CA VAL A 701 5.45 -28.73 22.68
C VAL A 701 3.96 -28.74 23.01
N THR A 702 3.25 -27.74 22.53
CA THR A 702 1.86 -27.54 22.93
C THR A 702 1.05 -28.75 22.47
N SER A 703 0.01 -29.15 23.23
CA SER A 703 -0.88 -30.24 22.82
C SER A 703 -1.45 -30.01 21.41
N HIS A 704 -1.59 -28.74 21.01
CA HIS A 704 -1.97 -28.34 19.67
C HIS A 704 -0.91 -28.66 18.59
N GLU A 705 0.37 -28.42 18.86
CA GLU A 705 1.48 -28.77 17.96
C GLU A 705 1.66 -30.28 17.84
N LYS A 706 1.59 -31.02 18.95
CA LYS A 706 1.56 -32.51 18.94
C LYS A 706 0.40 -33.02 18.08
N ARG A 707 -0.80 -32.43 18.25
CA ARG A 707 -1.98 -32.77 17.44
C ARG A 707 -1.79 -32.43 15.96
N LYS A 708 -1.16 -31.29 15.63
CA LYS A 708 -0.86 -30.91 14.25
C LYS A 708 0.13 -31.88 13.58
N ALA A 709 1.18 -32.28 14.28
CA ALA A 709 2.12 -33.30 13.81
C ALA A 709 1.42 -34.65 13.59
N SER A 710 0.55 -35.06 14.52
CA SER A 710 -0.27 -36.29 14.36
C SER A 710 -1.21 -36.24 13.16
N TRP A 711 -1.73 -35.06 12.82
CA TRP A 711 -2.55 -34.87 11.62
C TRP A 711 -1.74 -34.96 10.34
N ALA A 712 -0.54 -34.37 10.30
CA ALA A 712 0.36 -34.47 9.16
C ALA A 712 0.76 -35.93 8.89
N ALA A 713 1.15 -36.68 9.94
CA ALA A 713 1.45 -38.10 9.82
C ALA A 713 0.25 -38.94 9.34
N ARG A 714 -0.98 -38.60 9.75
CA ARG A 714 -2.21 -39.25 9.24
C ARG A 714 -2.52 -38.89 7.79
N GLU A 715 -2.13 -37.71 7.33
CA GLU A 715 -2.28 -37.28 5.92
C GLU A 715 -1.29 -38.00 4.98
N GLU A 716 -0.18 -38.53 5.51
CA GLU A 716 0.81 -39.32 4.78
C GLU A 716 0.49 -40.83 4.74
N GLY A 717 -0.50 -41.28 5.52
CA GLY A 717 -0.92 -42.69 5.58
C GLY A 717 -1.81 -43.16 4.40
N LYS A 718 -2.09 -44.47 4.35
CA LYS A 718 -2.87 -45.16 3.29
C LYS A 718 -4.27 -44.55 3.01
N TYR A 719 -4.86 -43.85 3.98
CA TYR A 719 -6.15 -43.14 3.86
C TYR A 719 -6.01 -41.61 3.93
N GLY A 720 -4.82 -41.08 3.70
CA GLY A 720 -4.46 -39.67 3.93
C GLY A 720 -5.34 -38.67 3.17
N ARG A 721 -5.76 -39.00 1.94
CA ARG A 721 -6.67 -38.16 1.15
C ARG A 721 -8.07 -38.04 1.78
N ALA A 722 -8.64 -39.14 2.27
CA ALA A 722 -9.94 -39.13 2.92
C ALA A 722 -9.88 -38.29 4.21
N PHE A 723 -8.84 -38.50 5.03
CA PHE A 723 -8.60 -37.72 6.24
C PHE A 723 -8.39 -36.22 5.95
N TYR A 724 -7.61 -35.88 4.91
CA TYR A 724 -7.40 -34.50 4.46
C TYR A 724 -8.72 -33.84 4.03
N VAL A 725 -9.54 -34.53 3.23
CA VAL A 725 -10.86 -34.03 2.79
C VAL A 725 -11.76 -33.80 4.00
N THR A 726 -11.90 -34.78 4.91
CA THR A 726 -12.70 -34.64 6.14
C THR A 726 -12.24 -33.45 6.98
N ARG A 727 -10.92 -33.24 7.12
CA ARG A 727 -10.36 -32.08 7.85
C ARG A 727 -10.62 -30.77 7.12
N ALA A 728 -10.49 -30.73 5.81
CA ALA A 728 -10.79 -29.56 5.00
C ALA A 728 -12.28 -29.17 5.11
N THR A 729 -13.18 -30.16 5.06
CA THR A 729 -14.63 -29.97 5.25
C THR A 729 -14.94 -29.51 6.68
N GLY A 730 -14.36 -30.14 7.71
CA GLY A 730 -14.54 -29.72 9.10
C GLY A 730 -14.06 -28.29 9.34
N ARG A 731 -12.95 -27.88 8.71
CA ARG A 731 -12.47 -26.49 8.76
C ARG A 731 -13.41 -25.54 8.01
N TYR A 732 -13.99 -25.96 6.89
CA TYR A 732 -14.99 -25.17 6.17
C TYR A 732 -16.25 -24.94 7.02
N VAL A 733 -16.81 -26.00 7.64
CA VAL A 733 -17.95 -25.91 8.56
C VAL A 733 -17.63 -24.97 9.73
N ALA A 734 -16.47 -25.14 10.37
CA ALA A 734 -16.05 -24.25 11.46
C ALA A 734 -15.91 -22.79 11.03
N ASN A 735 -15.48 -22.53 9.79
CA ASN A 735 -15.45 -21.18 9.23
C ASN A 735 -16.86 -20.63 8.98
N LEU A 736 -17.79 -21.44 8.46
CA LEU A 736 -19.20 -21.04 8.28
C LEU A 736 -19.86 -20.68 9.61
N THR A 737 -19.66 -21.49 10.66
CA THR A 737 -20.18 -21.18 12.00
C THR A 737 -19.62 -19.86 12.52
N LYS A 738 -18.32 -19.60 12.35
CA LYS A 738 -17.71 -18.31 12.72
C LYS A 738 -18.30 -17.13 11.94
N ILE A 739 -18.57 -17.31 10.65
CA ILE A 739 -19.19 -16.27 9.82
C ILE A 739 -20.62 -15.99 10.30
N GLY A 740 -21.41 -17.03 10.58
CA GLY A 740 -22.76 -16.89 11.14
C GLY A 740 -22.79 -16.13 12.46
N LEU A 741 -21.87 -16.43 13.37
CA LEU A 741 -21.75 -15.73 14.66
C LEU A 741 -21.29 -14.26 14.52
N LYS A 742 -20.60 -13.90 13.44
CA LYS A 742 -20.14 -12.53 13.18
C LYS A 742 -21.20 -11.63 12.58
N ALA A 743 -22.23 -12.17 11.92
CA ALA A 743 -23.22 -11.36 11.20
C ALA A 743 -23.99 -10.39 12.11
N PRO A 744 -24.52 -10.79 13.28
CA PRO A 744 -25.20 -9.87 14.20
C PRO A 744 -24.25 -8.80 14.76
N VAL A 745 -22.99 -9.17 15.01
CA VAL A 745 -21.95 -8.23 15.48
C VAL A 745 -21.67 -7.17 14.44
N ALA A 746 -21.46 -7.57 13.18
CA ALA A 746 -21.21 -6.65 12.07
C ALA A 746 -22.40 -5.71 11.83
N MET A 747 -23.64 -6.22 11.91
CA MET A 747 -24.85 -5.43 11.77
C MET A 747 -24.93 -4.34 12.84
N MET A 748 -24.87 -4.71 14.13
CA MET A 748 -24.99 -3.74 15.22
C MET A 748 -23.84 -2.74 15.24
N TYR A 749 -22.61 -3.20 14.98
CA TYR A 749 -21.44 -2.34 14.87
C TYR A 749 -21.60 -1.31 13.74
N ASN A 750 -22.01 -1.75 12.55
CA ASN A 750 -22.15 -0.87 11.39
C ASN A 750 -23.33 0.08 11.50
N ILE A 751 -24.45 -0.33 12.12
CA ILE A 751 -25.57 0.57 12.41
C ILE A 751 -25.15 1.63 13.42
N ALA A 752 -24.46 1.24 14.51
CA ALA A 752 -23.95 2.18 15.50
C ALA A 752 -23.05 3.25 14.88
N ASN A 753 -22.14 2.83 13.99
CA ASN A 753 -21.26 3.73 13.26
C ASN A 753 -22.03 4.58 12.23
N GLY A 754 -22.97 3.98 11.51
CA GLY A 754 -23.85 4.70 10.59
C GLY A 754 -24.59 5.85 11.27
N CYS A 755 -25.16 5.59 12.44
CA CYS A 755 -25.80 6.62 13.25
C CYS A 755 -24.82 7.64 13.81
N HIS A 756 -23.63 7.21 14.26
CA HIS A 756 -22.58 8.10 14.77
C HIS A 756 -22.09 9.08 13.70
N ASN A 757 -21.84 8.57 12.49
CA ASN A 757 -21.19 9.32 11.43
C ASN A 757 -22.18 10.20 10.66
N TYR A 758 -23.44 9.79 10.50
CA TYR A 758 -24.41 10.48 9.65
C TYR A 758 -24.60 11.98 9.91
N PRO A 759 -24.59 12.49 11.17
CA PRO A 759 -24.68 13.94 11.43
C PRO A 759 -23.62 14.78 10.71
N SER A 760 -22.46 14.19 10.35
CA SER A 760 -21.40 14.87 9.60
C SER A 760 -21.66 15.02 8.09
N TYR A 761 -22.69 14.37 7.53
CA TYR A 761 -22.92 14.32 6.08
C TYR A 761 -23.95 15.35 5.58
N GLY A 762 -23.73 15.89 4.38
CA GLY A 762 -24.65 16.78 3.65
C GLY A 762 -24.44 18.27 3.92
N ASN A 763 -25.21 19.14 3.26
CA ASN A 763 -25.03 20.62 3.22
C ASN A 763 -24.96 21.32 4.59
N PHE A 764 -25.35 20.64 5.65
CA PHE A 764 -25.32 21.14 7.02
C PHE A 764 -24.65 20.11 7.96
N GLY A 765 -23.59 19.43 7.52
CA GLY A 765 -22.80 18.53 8.36
C GLY A 765 -22.31 19.17 9.66
N VAL A 766 -22.27 18.38 10.74
CA VAL A 766 -21.63 18.76 12.01
C VAL A 766 -20.44 17.81 12.22
N PRO A 767 -19.23 18.32 12.53
CA PRO A 767 -18.09 17.46 12.77
C PRO A 767 -18.36 16.49 13.92
N VAL A 768 -18.15 15.21 13.66
CA VAL A 768 -18.34 14.11 14.61
C VAL A 768 -16.99 13.71 15.21
N ARG A 769 -16.99 13.32 16.49
CA ARG A 769 -15.76 12.92 17.20
C ARG A 769 -15.25 11.56 16.69
N PRO A 770 -13.93 11.38 16.53
CA PRO A 770 -13.35 10.07 16.27
C PRO A 770 -13.60 9.11 17.43
N ARG A 771 -13.84 7.84 17.10
CA ARG A 771 -14.06 6.76 18.08
C ARG A 771 -12.73 6.12 18.50
N ASP A 772 -12.68 5.63 19.75
CA ASP A 772 -11.54 4.87 20.23
C ASP A 772 -11.46 3.48 19.52
N PRO A 773 -10.27 3.00 19.10
CA PRO A 773 -10.13 1.72 18.43
C PRO A 773 -10.45 0.53 19.34
N ILE A 774 -11.24 -0.43 18.85
CA ILE A 774 -11.60 -1.67 19.56
C ILE A 774 -10.62 -2.77 19.16
N THR A 775 -9.79 -3.19 20.12
CA THR A 775 -8.71 -4.17 19.92
C THR A 775 -8.88 -5.45 20.73
N GLY A 776 -9.92 -5.51 21.56
CA GLY A 776 -10.26 -6.61 22.46
C GLY A 776 -11.42 -6.23 23.37
N PHE A 777 -11.79 -7.11 24.29
CA PHE A 777 -13.02 -6.97 25.07
C PHE A 777 -13.06 -5.69 25.92
N GLY A 778 -12.00 -5.44 26.71
CA GLY A 778 -11.93 -4.26 27.57
C GLY A 778 -11.95 -2.93 26.80
N THR A 779 -11.29 -2.87 25.63
CA THR A 779 -11.39 -1.68 24.76
C THR A 779 -12.76 -1.54 24.11
N GLY A 780 -13.47 -2.66 23.87
CA GLY A 780 -14.86 -2.68 23.41
C GLY A 780 -15.80 -2.04 24.41
N LEU A 781 -15.72 -2.46 25.68
CA LEU A 781 -16.52 -1.87 26.78
C LEU A 781 -16.20 -0.38 26.99
N LYS A 782 -14.92 0.00 26.93
CA LYS A 782 -14.52 1.41 27.04
C LYS A 782 -15.10 2.24 25.88
N ALA A 783 -15.02 1.73 24.65
CA ALA A 783 -15.60 2.40 23.49
C ALA A 783 -17.13 2.47 23.57
N ALA A 784 -17.79 1.42 24.07
CA ALA A 784 -19.24 1.40 24.32
C ALA A 784 -19.67 2.49 25.31
N GLY A 785 -19.04 2.53 26.49
CA GLY A 785 -19.39 3.50 27.53
C GLY A 785 -19.09 4.94 27.12
N LYS A 786 -17.89 5.19 26.55
CA LYS A 786 -17.52 6.51 26.05
C LYS A 786 -18.40 6.96 24.87
N GLY A 787 -18.70 6.04 23.95
CA GLY A 787 -19.59 6.29 22.81
C GLY A 787 -21.00 6.65 23.27
N PHE A 788 -21.58 5.86 24.18
CA PHE A 788 -22.88 6.15 24.77
C PHE A 788 -22.94 7.55 25.39
N TYR A 789 -21.99 7.85 26.30
CA TYR A 789 -21.97 9.14 27.00
C TYR A 789 -21.78 10.33 26.05
N LEU A 790 -20.79 10.26 25.15
CA LEU A 790 -20.49 11.34 24.23
C LEU A 790 -21.62 11.56 23.22
N SER A 791 -22.23 10.50 22.70
CA SER A 791 -23.33 10.64 21.74
C SER A 791 -24.59 11.19 22.43
N VAL A 792 -24.92 10.77 23.65
CA VAL A 792 -26.00 11.42 24.43
C VAL A 792 -25.68 12.89 24.68
N TRP A 793 -24.46 13.22 25.09
CA TRP A 793 -24.05 14.61 25.30
C TRP A 793 -24.18 15.45 24.02
N ASP A 794 -23.64 14.98 22.90
CA ASP A 794 -23.67 15.68 21.62
C ASP A 794 -25.12 15.77 21.07
N ALA A 795 -26.01 14.82 21.39
CA ALA A 795 -27.44 14.88 21.06
C ALA A 795 -28.12 16.07 21.73
N PHE A 796 -28.02 16.19 23.07
CA PHE A 796 -28.70 17.24 23.83
C PHE A 796 -28.01 18.60 23.71
N SER A 797 -26.68 18.64 23.78
CA SER A 797 -25.94 19.90 23.63
C SER A 797 -26.07 20.45 22.21
N GLY A 798 -26.16 19.60 21.18
CA GLY A 798 -26.34 20.01 19.79
C GLY A 798 -27.62 20.79 19.54
N VAL A 799 -28.72 20.47 20.22
CA VAL A 799 -30.01 21.17 20.10
C VAL A 799 -29.92 22.63 20.55
N VAL A 800 -28.97 22.98 21.41
CA VAL A 800 -28.79 24.36 21.92
C VAL A 800 -27.59 25.05 21.27
N VAL A 801 -26.44 24.37 21.20
CA VAL A 801 -25.18 24.94 20.73
C VAL A 801 -25.18 25.21 19.23
N LEU A 802 -25.80 24.36 18.42
CA LEU A 802 -25.78 24.50 16.96
C LEU A 802 -26.66 25.65 16.47
N PRO A 803 -27.89 25.86 16.97
CA PRO A 803 -28.66 27.09 16.69
C PRO A 803 -27.93 28.36 17.11
N TYR A 804 -27.32 28.38 18.30
CA TYR A 804 -26.57 29.53 18.80
C TYR A 804 -25.33 29.85 17.94
N ARG A 805 -24.52 28.84 17.61
CA ARG A 805 -23.37 29.00 16.73
C ARG A 805 -23.81 29.43 15.33
N GLY A 806 -24.86 28.82 14.80
CA GLY A 806 -25.46 29.19 13.54
C GLY A 806 -25.90 30.65 13.52
N ALA A 807 -26.59 31.12 14.57
CA ALA A 807 -26.99 32.52 14.72
C ALA A 807 -25.79 33.47 14.69
N LYS A 808 -24.68 33.09 15.31
CA LYS A 808 -23.44 33.89 15.33
C LYS A 808 -22.71 33.93 13.99
N GLU A 809 -22.72 32.83 13.24
CA GLU A 809 -22.00 32.69 11.96
C GLU A 809 -22.79 33.23 10.76
N GLY A 810 -24.13 33.18 10.80
CA GLY A 810 -24.97 33.49 9.63
C GLY A 810 -26.33 34.13 9.94
N GLY A 811 -26.50 34.73 11.12
CA GLY A 811 -27.74 35.40 11.52
C GLY A 811 -28.96 34.46 11.47
N ALA A 812 -30.10 34.95 10.98
CA ALA A 812 -31.34 34.17 10.94
C ALA A 812 -31.24 32.90 10.08
N ILE A 813 -30.55 32.96 8.92
CA ILE A 813 -30.33 31.80 8.05
C ILE A 813 -29.44 30.77 8.77
N GLY A 814 -28.43 31.24 9.48
CA GLY A 814 -27.58 30.41 10.33
C GLY A 814 -28.33 29.75 11.49
N THR A 815 -29.29 30.43 12.12
CA THR A 815 -30.15 29.85 13.17
C THR A 815 -30.99 28.69 12.63
N VAL A 816 -31.64 28.87 11.47
CA VAL A 816 -32.45 27.79 10.84
C VAL A 816 -31.56 26.60 10.49
N LYS A 817 -30.38 26.85 9.92
CA LYS A 817 -29.35 25.81 9.69
C LYS A 817 -29.00 25.10 11.00
N GLY A 818 -28.74 25.83 12.08
CA GLY A 818 -28.38 25.27 13.38
C GLY A 818 -29.50 24.44 14.03
N ILE A 819 -30.77 24.83 13.87
CA ILE A 819 -31.93 24.04 14.34
C ILE A 819 -32.02 22.72 13.57
N TYR A 820 -31.88 22.77 12.24
CA TYR A 820 -31.85 21.56 11.41
C TYR A 820 -30.70 20.63 11.81
N GLN A 821 -29.52 21.18 12.04
CA GLN A 821 -28.34 20.45 12.51
C GLN A 821 -28.56 19.82 13.89
N GLY A 822 -29.14 20.56 14.83
CA GLY A 822 -29.45 20.10 16.18
C GLY A 822 -30.47 18.96 16.20
N GLY A 823 -31.58 19.09 15.47
CA GLY A 823 -32.61 18.05 15.39
C GLY A 823 -32.10 16.76 14.73
N ARG A 824 -31.29 16.89 13.66
CA ARG A 824 -30.64 15.75 13.02
C ARG A 824 -29.57 15.12 13.92
N GLY A 825 -28.75 15.92 14.58
CA GLY A 825 -27.77 15.43 15.55
C GLY A 825 -28.44 14.67 16.70
N PHE A 826 -29.56 15.18 17.23
CA PHE A 826 -30.30 14.57 18.32
C PHE A 826 -30.75 13.15 18.01
N THR A 827 -31.44 12.94 16.88
CA THR A 827 -31.99 11.62 16.52
C THR A 827 -30.90 10.57 16.29
N TYR A 828 -29.88 10.92 15.50
CA TYR A 828 -28.85 9.96 15.10
C TYR A 828 -27.80 9.73 16.19
N ASN A 829 -27.45 10.73 17.01
CA ASN A 829 -26.56 10.51 18.14
C ASN A 829 -27.23 9.65 19.23
N LEU A 830 -28.54 9.80 19.48
CA LEU A 830 -29.26 8.94 20.43
C LEU A 830 -29.35 7.49 19.93
N ALA A 831 -29.64 7.31 18.63
CA ALA A 831 -29.60 5.99 18.00
C ALA A 831 -28.18 5.39 18.06
N SER A 832 -27.14 6.19 17.82
CA SER A 832 -25.75 5.76 17.97
C SER A 832 -25.47 5.27 19.39
N ALA A 833 -25.88 6.02 20.41
CA ALA A 833 -25.72 5.62 21.81
C ALA A 833 -26.38 4.26 22.10
N LEU A 834 -27.62 4.06 21.61
CA LEU A 834 -28.36 2.81 21.77
C LEU A 834 -27.63 1.61 21.14
N PHE A 835 -27.16 1.74 19.90
CA PHE A 835 -26.52 0.66 19.17
C PHE A 835 -25.04 0.47 19.52
N ALA A 836 -24.37 1.50 20.03
CA ALA A 836 -22.96 1.47 20.43
C ALA A 836 -22.70 0.48 21.56
N VAL A 837 -23.60 0.39 22.54
CA VAL A 837 -23.41 -0.51 23.70
C VAL A 837 -23.34 -1.98 23.28
N PRO A 838 -24.35 -2.56 22.61
CA PRO A 838 -24.26 -3.93 22.12
C PRO A 838 -23.23 -4.08 20.99
N GLY A 839 -23.19 -3.15 20.03
CA GLY A 839 -22.32 -3.22 18.86
C GLY A 839 -20.83 -3.23 19.22
N TYR A 840 -20.38 -2.27 20.03
CA TYR A 840 -18.96 -2.14 20.40
C TYR A 840 -18.51 -3.21 21.40
N SER A 841 -19.39 -3.64 22.30
CA SER A 841 -19.11 -4.74 23.23
C SER A 841 -18.94 -6.06 22.50
N MET A 842 -19.88 -6.41 21.60
CA MET A 842 -19.78 -7.61 20.78
C MET A 842 -18.57 -7.59 19.85
N LYS A 843 -18.25 -6.43 19.25
CA LYS A 843 -17.03 -6.26 18.45
C LYS A 843 -15.77 -6.50 19.30
N GLY A 844 -15.78 -6.06 20.56
CA GLY A 844 -14.72 -6.36 21.53
C GLY A 844 -14.52 -7.85 21.77
N ILE A 845 -15.62 -8.60 21.95
CA ILE A 845 -15.59 -10.07 22.11
C ILE A 845 -15.05 -10.74 20.84
N GLU A 846 -15.51 -10.30 19.65
CA GLU A 846 -15.02 -10.82 18.36
C GLU A 846 -13.50 -10.65 18.20
N LYS A 847 -12.98 -9.47 18.58
CA LYS A 847 -11.54 -9.18 18.56
C LYS A 847 -10.77 -10.00 19.60
N GLU A 848 -11.32 -10.21 20.78
CA GLU A 848 -10.71 -11.04 21.83
C GLU A 848 -10.58 -12.50 21.37
N TYR A 849 -11.63 -13.05 20.73
CA TYR A 849 -11.59 -14.40 20.15
C TYR A 849 -10.55 -14.52 19.03
N SER A 850 -10.34 -13.46 18.26
CA SER A 850 -9.38 -13.43 17.14
C SER A 850 -7.91 -13.30 17.59
N ARG A 851 -7.65 -13.11 18.90
CA ARG A 851 -6.33 -12.80 19.48
C ARG A 851 -5.27 -13.86 19.21
N HIS A 852 -5.64 -15.14 19.08
CA HIS A 852 -4.68 -16.24 18.89
C HIS A 852 -3.81 -16.10 17.63
N HIS A 853 -4.34 -15.57 16.53
CA HIS A 853 -3.58 -15.38 15.30
C HIS A 853 -2.78 -14.07 15.31
N LEU A 854 -3.35 -13.01 15.90
CA LEU A 854 -2.67 -11.74 16.17
C LEU A 854 -1.40 -11.93 17.00
N THR A 855 -1.41 -12.86 17.96
CA THR A 855 -0.26 -13.15 18.83
C THR A 855 0.98 -13.55 18.05
N LYS A 856 0.85 -14.44 17.04
CA LYS A 856 2.02 -14.96 16.32
C LYS A 856 2.73 -13.88 15.52
N MET A 857 1.97 -13.08 14.77
CA MET A 857 2.53 -11.97 14.01
C MET A 857 3.10 -10.88 14.92
N LYS A 858 2.39 -10.55 16.01
CA LYS A 858 2.89 -9.58 16.97
C LYS A 858 4.18 -10.07 17.64
N ALA A 859 4.28 -11.37 17.93
CA ALA A 859 5.49 -11.98 18.46
C ALA A 859 6.65 -11.89 17.45
N GLU A 860 6.38 -12.11 16.15
CA GLU A 860 7.38 -11.93 15.09
C GLU A 860 7.93 -10.50 15.05
N ILE A 861 7.04 -9.49 15.03
CA ILE A 861 7.44 -8.08 15.05
C ILE A 861 8.23 -7.72 16.31
N ILE A 862 7.79 -8.21 17.48
CA ILE A 862 8.50 -7.99 18.74
C ILE A 862 9.88 -8.68 18.71
N LEU A 863 9.98 -9.88 18.15
CA LEU A 863 11.23 -10.62 18.04
C LEU A 863 12.24 -9.87 17.17
N ILE A 864 11.81 -9.31 16.04
CA ILE A 864 12.67 -8.47 15.18
C ILE A 864 13.25 -7.32 16.01
N ARG A 865 12.39 -6.57 16.72
CA ARG A 865 12.81 -5.40 17.51
C ARG A 865 13.72 -5.77 18.69
N ILE A 866 13.44 -6.88 19.38
CA ILE A 866 14.29 -7.36 20.48
C ILE A 866 15.66 -7.76 19.96
N ARG A 867 15.73 -8.51 18.85
CA ARG A 867 17.02 -8.92 18.27
C ARG A 867 17.86 -7.72 17.86
N GLN A 868 17.25 -6.73 17.20
CA GLN A 868 17.91 -5.47 16.86
C GLN A 868 18.40 -4.74 18.12
N GLY A 869 17.57 -4.62 19.16
CA GLY A 869 17.94 -3.93 20.40
C GLY A 869 19.04 -4.61 21.20
N ILE A 870 19.07 -5.94 21.23
CA ILE A 870 20.16 -6.70 21.89
C ILE A 870 21.46 -6.51 21.12
N GLU A 871 21.42 -6.50 19.79
CA GLU A 871 22.62 -6.26 18.99
C GLU A 871 23.14 -4.82 19.19
N GLU A 872 22.26 -3.81 19.14
CA GLU A 872 22.62 -2.41 19.46
C GLU A 872 23.23 -2.28 20.86
N PHE A 873 22.71 -3.01 21.85
CA PHE A 873 23.27 -3.02 23.21
C PHE A 873 24.64 -3.71 23.29
N ARG A 874 24.87 -4.77 22.51
CA ARG A 874 26.15 -5.49 22.46
C ARG A 874 27.25 -4.65 21.81
N GLU A 875 26.90 -3.88 20.78
CA GLU A 875 27.85 -3.03 20.06
C GLU A 875 28.14 -1.71 20.80
N SER A 876 27.32 -1.34 21.79
CA SER A 876 27.48 -0.09 22.55
C SER A 876 28.58 -0.12 23.60
N THR A 877 29.13 1.06 23.88
CA THR A 877 30.11 1.29 24.95
C THR A 877 29.45 1.37 26.34
N GLN A 878 30.22 1.22 27.42
CA GLN A 878 29.68 1.43 28.77
C GLN A 878 29.20 2.87 28.98
N GLU A 879 29.91 3.85 28.41
CA GLU A 879 29.57 5.28 28.51
C GLU A 879 28.18 5.59 27.92
N GLU A 880 27.87 5.06 26.74
CA GLU A 880 26.54 5.22 26.10
C GLU A 880 25.42 4.58 26.95
N ARG A 881 25.70 3.45 27.60
CA ARG A 881 24.75 2.76 28.48
C ARG A 881 24.49 3.54 29.76
N ASP A 882 25.53 4.11 30.35
CA ASP A 882 25.42 4.96 31.54
C ASP A 882 24.71 6.29 31.22
N GLU A 883 24.93 6.84 30.03
CA GLU A 883 24.20 8.01 29.53
C GLU A 883 22.70 7.74 29.42
N ALA A 884 22.29 6.58 28.88
CA ALA A 884 20.88 6.20 28.79
C ALA A 884 20.18 6.28 30.16
N VAL A 885 20.86 5.81 31.20
CA VAL A 885 20.39 5.83 32.59
C VAL A 885 20.32 7.26 33.13
N ALA A 886 21.33 8.07 32.87
CA ALA A 886 21.37 9.47 33.30
C ALA A 886 20.23 10.29 32.66
N GLN A 887 20.03 10.16 31.35
CA GLN A 887 18.96 10.85 30.62
C GLN A 887 17.57 10.40 31.10
N TRP A 888 17.39 9.11 31.37
CA TRP A 888 16.13 8.61 31.95
C TRP A 888 15.84 9.19 33.34
N LYS A 889 16.85 9.31 34.21
CA LYS A 889 16.69 9.95 35.53
C LYS A 889 16.29 11.41 35.39
N ARG A 890 16.88 12.15 34.43
CA ARG A 890 16.48 13.54 34.12
C ARG A 890 15.03 13.63 33.63
N LEU A 891 14.63 12.76 32.70
CA LEU A 891 13.28 12.73 32.17
C LEU A 891 12.22 12.45 33.24
N ARG A 892 12.56 11.67 34.27
CA ARG A 892 11.68 11.41 35.42
C ARG A 892 11.59 12.54 36.44
N ALA A 893 12.55 13.47 36.44
CA ALA A 893 12.59 14.61 37.35
C ALA A 893 11.75 15.80 36.83
N LEU A 894 11.47 15.83 35.52
CA LEU A 894 10.55 16.75 34.84
C LEU A 894 9.09 16.27 34.96
#